data_AF-A0A9N8JSB8-F1
#
_entry.id   AF-A0A9N8JSB8-F1
#
_cell.length_a   1.000
_cell.length_b   1.000
_cell.length_c   1.000
_cell.angle_alpha   90.00
_cell.angle_beta   90.00
_cell.angle_gamma   90.00
#
_symmetry.space_group_name_H-M   'P 1'
#
loop_
_entity.id
_entity.type
_entity.pdbx_description
1 polymer ?
#
loop_
_entity_poly.entity_id
_entity_poly.type
_entity_poly.pdbx_seq_one_letter_code
_entity_poly.pdbx_strand_id
1 'polypeptide(L)'
;MSSSITPANSRLNTKMAASKDAKPNASKMHRRSRTGCYTCRLRRKKCDEGKPGCKACNHLGVSCVYKRPMWWSNTAKRAEQKEMVKERIKLTQTAKKAKDASTPPPSLCKTETFSDSKPSSRTPSVCTPYAPEINFKQVSPEGYFALPPPEILMSHPSYPMLSPYEVDIKTERQIFINDVPTRRDSTISTFSTFQPPPMGSSCHGFAPESWVQQDYFEMQQESFAEEPVNFDFFDLPHEKPAPNHETIIEVDEVDKPLLNHFIQKVSKLIFPILDANQHSSTRSDIILPALETNRSYLHCCLSVSGLHKKSTEDLPSEEIDEHILRHRYAAISELCAALNKDENHAQILEATLGMIFFQCSVGRPTDSIPDIPWHQHFQAAADLVDRLELPTTVVGAMQCGEVSRPPFNMALTAWIDILGATMLGRYPRFADTYRDLNIGKGSAGLSELMGCDDNIMFLISEIACLEAHKLEGMDDLVLCDYVKILGHSIGYCEPGPGTVKSAFSGTGAIKPKQLSINVTAAFMYAARIYLCSLVPGFRLDDHNVTNLVNAFCNVMEYIPAGPEGHDRSLVWPLLVVGSVSLPTSTFRSMFEERCSRLGETANFGSFGRIRELFKDVWMLIDGEAALGSYQSVSWRDVMAQKGWDFLLI
;
A
#
# COMPACT_ATOMS: atom_id res chain seq x y z
N MET A 1 26.63 26.49 48.98
CA MET A 1 25.42 25.88 49.57
C MET A 1 24.95 24.82 48.58
N SER A 2 25.34 23.54 48.66
CA SER A 2 25.91 22.77 49.80
C SER A 2 24.91 22.65 50.97
N SER A 3 24.61 21.49 51.55
CA SER A 3 25.03 20.10 51.28
C SER A 3 24.00 19.13 51.93
N SER A 4 23.57 18.02 51.31
CA SER A 4 24.17 16.66 51.34
C SER A 4 23.94 15.85 52.65
N ILE A 5 23.84 14.51 52.50
CA ILE A 5 24.13 13.42 53.47
C ILE A 5 22.95 12.70 54.18
N THR A 6 23.11 11.37 54.22
CA THR A 6 22.26 10.27 54.73
C THR A 6 22.57 9.93 56.20
N PRO A 7 21.87 8.97 56.84
CA PRO A 7 22.26 7.53 56.81
C PRO A 7 21.07 6.60 56.44
N ALA A 8 21.20 5.42 55.81
CA ALA A 8 22.14 4.29 55.91
C ALA A 8 21.84 3.31 57.07
N ASN A 9 21.67 2.02 56.74
CA ASN A 9 21.58 0.91 57.70
C ASN A 9 22.19 -0.37 57.07
N SER A 10 22.82 -1.23 57.88
CA SER A 10 23.83 -2.20 57.42
C SER A 10 23.42 -3.68 57.52
N ARG A 11 23.99 -4.51 56.64
CA ARG A 11 23.85 -5.97 56.60
C ARG A 11 24.51 -6.65 57.80
N LEU A 12 24.05 -7.86 58.15
CA LEU A 12 24.92 -8.99 58.47
C LEU A 12 24.24 -10.33 58.12
N ASN A 13 24.97 -11.46 58.22
CA ASN A 13 24.71 -12.68 57.46
C ASN A 13 25.14 -13.94 58.23
N THR A 14 24.38 -15.04 58.15
CA THR A 14 24.68 -16.31 58.85
C THR A 14 24.38 -17.54 57.97
N LYS A 15 25.31 -18.51 57.92
CA LYS A 15 25.18 -19.79 57.19
C LYS A 15 25.24 -20.99 58.14
N MET A 16 24.35 -21.97 57.95
CA MET A 16 24.49 -23.42 58.28
C MET A 16 23.39 -24.19 57.51
N ALA A 17 23.34 -25.51 57.38
CA ALA A 17 24.33 -26.55 57.07
C ALA A 17 23.53 -27.79 56.55
N ALA A 18 24.17 -28.81 55.96
CA ALA A 18 23.47 -29.86 55.18
C ALA A 18 23.27 -31.21 55.90
N SER A 19 22.26 -31.97 55.47
CA SER A 19 22.07 -33.41 55.75
C SER A 19 21.33 -34.11 54.58
N LYS A 20 21.22 -35.45 54.61
CA LYS A 20 21.06 -36.30 53.40
C LYS A 20 19.89 -37.30 53.42
N ASP A 21 19.46 -37.67 52.21
CA ASP A 21 18.87 -38.94 51.75
C ASP A 21 17.73 -39.64 52.51
N ALA A 22 16.54 -39.69 51.89
CA ALA A 22 15.64 -40.85 51.90
C ALA A 22 14.59 -40.79 50.75
N LYS A 23 14.20 -41.95 50.22
CA LYS A 23 13.01 -42.15 49.35
C LYS A 23 12.29 -43.45 49.74
N PRO A 24 10.95 -43.41 49.84
CA PRO A 24 10.13 -44.49 49.30
C PRO A 24 9.15 -43.97 48.22
N ASN A 25 8.64 -44.88 47.39
CA ASN A 25 7.70 -44.54 46.32
C ASN A 25 6.26 -44.39 46.85
N ALA A 26 5.80 -43.14 46.98
CA ALA A 26 4.38 -42.83 46.95
C ALA A 26 3.97 -42.41 45.52
N SER A 27 2.77 -42.81 45.07
CA SER A 27 2.23 -42.53 43.75
C SER A 27 1.94 -41.02 43.55
N LYS A 28 2.93 -40.29 43.06
CA LYS A 28 2.84 -38.83 42.88
C LYS A 28 1.79 -38.46 41.83
N MET A 29 0.58 -38.12 42.27
CA MET A 29 -0.27 -37.15 41.57
C MET A 29 0.59 -35.95 41.21
N HIS A 30 0.87 -35.76 39.92
CA HIS A 30 1.98 -34.91 39.49
C HIS A 30 1.67 -33.44 39.77
N ARG A 31 2.19 -32.91 40.88
CA ARG A 31 1.99 -31.52 41.34
C ARG A 31 2.37 -30.57 40.20
N ARG A 32 1.35 -29.96 39.56
CA ARG A 32 1.54 -28.97 38.49
C ARG A 32 2.40 -27.84 39.04
N SER A 33 3.48 -27.50 38.35
CA SER A 33 4.43 -26.51 38.87
C SER A 33 3.79 -25.11 38.85
N ARG A 34 3.96 -24.36 39.94
CA ARG A 34 3.31 -23.05 40.13
C ARG A 34 3.93 -21.96 39.24
N THR A 35 5.10 -22.22 38.67
CA THR A 35 5.98 -21.28 37.96
C THR A 35 6.21 -21.61 36.48
N GLY A 36 5.71 -22.76 35.98
CA GLY A 36 5.88 -23.18 34.58
C GLY A 36 5.22 -22.23 33.58
N CYS A 37 5.83 -22.03 32.41
CA CYS A 37 5.40 -21.02 31.43
C CYS A 37 3.96 -21.24 30.91
N TYR A 38 3.31 -20.14 30.49
CA TYR A 38 1.94 -20.13 30.00
C TYR A 38 1.77 -20.95 28.71
N THR A 39 2.79 -21.01 27.85
CA THR A 39 2.80 -21.89 26.66
C THR A 39 2.71 -23.37 27.03
N CYS A 40 3.47 -23.83 28.04
CA CYS A 40 3.36 -25.20 28.55
C CYS A 40 2.01 -25.46 29.23
N ARG A 41 1.46 -24.47 29.96
CA ARG A 41 0.12 -24.57 30.57
C ARG A 41 -0.97 -24.72 29.51
N LEU A 42 -0.94 -23.91 28.45
CA LEU A 42 -1.88 -23.95 27.33
C LEU A 42 -1.91 -25.34 26.68
N ARG A 43 -0.72 -25.87 26.42
CA ARG A 43 -0.48 -27.20 25.81
C ARG A 43 -0.69 -28.38 26.78
N ARG A 44 -0.98 -28.11 28.06
CA ARG A 44 -1.06 -29.10 29.16
C ARG A 44 0.19 -30.02 29.24
N LYS A 45 1.38 -29.48 29.00
CA LYS A 45 2.66 -30.21 29.09
C LYS A 45 3.48 -29.76 30.30
N LYS A 46 4.36 -30.64 30.81
CA LYS A 46 5.29 -30.33 31.89
C LYS A 46 6.29 -29.26 31.41
N CYS A 47 6.50 -28.23 32.22
CA CYS A 47 7.54 -27.23 32.03
C CYS A 47 8.77 -27.64 32.85
N ASP A 48 9.97 -27.43 32.31
CA ASP A 48 11.26 -27.58 32.99
C ASP A 48 11.80 -26.27 33.57
N GLU A 49 11.08 -25.16 33.39
CA GLU A 49 11.31 -23.85 34.03
C GLU A 49 12.65 -23.14 33.70
N GLY A 50 13.40 -23.66 32.73
CA GLY A 50 14.59 -23.01 32.18
C GLY A 50 14.31 -21.65 31.53
N LYS A 51 15.22 -20.70 31.73
CA LYS A 51 15.22 -19.35 31.12
C LYS A 51 16.38 -19.24 30.12
N PRO A 52 16.27 -18.43 29.04
CA PRO A 52 15.13 -17.59 28.68
C PRO A 52 13.90 -18.38 28.20
N GLY A 53 14.07 -19.61 27.70
CA GLY A 53 12.98 -20.50 27.32
C GLY A 53 13.21 -21.95 27.77
N CYS A 54 12.13 -22.65 28.10
CA CYS A 54 12.18 -24.03 28.58
C CYS A 54 12.45 -25.03 27.45
N LYS A 55 13.09 -26.16 27.76
CA LYS A 55 13.44 -27.21 26.78
C LYS A 55 12.21 -27.72 26.02
N ALA A 56 11.06 -27.82 26.69
CA ALA A 56 9.79 -28.25 26.09
C ALA A 56 9.13 -27.22 25.13
N CYS A 57 9.59 -25.97 25.13
CA CYS A 57 9.26 -24.95 24.13
C CYS A 57 10.32 -24.90 23.03
N ASN A 58 11.59 -24.78 23.41
CA ASN A 58 12.71 -24.58 22.48
C ASN A 58 12.85 -25.75 21.49
N HIS A 59 12.69 -27.00 21.93
CA HIS A 59 12.75 -28.16 21.04
C HIS A 59 11.63 -28.18 19.97
N LEU A 60 10.58 -27.38 20.14
CA LEU A 60 9.37 -27.38 19.31
C LEU A 60 9.06 -26.01 18.68
N GLY A 61 10.02 -25.09 18.65
CA GLY A 61 9.91 -23.83 17.90
C GLY A 61 8.83 -22.87 18.39
N VAL A 62 8.36 -23.00 19.63
CA VAL A 62 7.25 -22.20 20.19
C VAL A 62 7.71 -21.26 21.29
N SER A 63 7.27 -19.99 21.22
CA SER A 63 7.61 -18.94 22.19
C SER A 63 7.29 -19.34 23.64
N CYS A 64 8.17 -19.00 24.57
CA CYS A 64 8.13 -19.45 25.96
C CYS A 64 7.73 -18.31 26.91
N VAL A 65 6.43 -18.17 27.20
CA VAL A 65 5.91 -16.97 27.88
C VAL A 65 5.79 -17.19 29.39
N TYR A 66 6.60 -16.50 30.21
CA TYR A 66 6.58 -16.60 31.68
C TYR A 66 5.77 -15.52 32.41
N LYS A 67 5.72 -14.28 31.89
CA LYS A 67 4.75 -13.26 32.34
C LYS A 67 3.33 -13.70 31.93
N ARG A 68 2.28 -13.23 32.62
CA ARG A 68 0.88 -13.55 32.24
C ARG A 68 0.51 -12.75 30.96
N PRO A 69 0.22 -13.41 29.82
CA PRO A 69 -0.12 -12.69 28.59
C PRO A 69 -1.61 -12.30 28.56
N MET A 70 -1.96 -11.26 27.79
CA MET A 70 -3.34 -10.76 27.66
C MET A 70 -4.30 -11.82 27.11
N TRP A 71 -3.87 -12.66 26.16
CA TRP A 71 -4.67 -13.77 25.67
C TRP A 71 -4.96 -14.87 26.72
N TRP A 72 -4.37 -14.81 27.91
CA TRP A 72 -4.69 -15.76 28.98
C TRP A 72 -6.02 -15.47 29.70
N SER A 73 -6.53 -14.23 29.69
CA SER A 73 -7.82 -13.91 30.32
C SER A 73 -9.02 -14.31 29.44
N ASN A 74 -9.03 -13.87 28.18
CA ASN A 74 -10.11 -14.09 27.23
C ASN A 74 -10.14 -15.55 26.71
N THR A 75 -11.29 -16.21 26.77
CA THR A 75 -11.46 -17.62 26.36
C THR A 75 -11.29 -17.84 24.86
N ALA A 76 -11.75 -16.91 24.01
CA ALA A 76 -11.61 -17.01 22.55
C ALA A 76 -10.14 -16.85 22.13
N LYS A 77 -9.46 -15.79 22.60
CA LYS A 77 -8.02 -15.59 22.33
C LYS A 77 -7.14 -16.72 22.90
N ARG A 78 -7.58 -17.39 23.99
CA ARG A 78 -6.93 -18.60 24.50
C ARG A 78 -7.15 -19.84 23.61
N ALA A 79 -8.24 -19.91 22.84
CA ALA A 79 -8.48 -20.99 21.87
C ALA A 79 -7.67 -20.77 20.59
N GLU A 80 -7.74 -19.57 20.01
CA GLU A 80 -6.92 -19.07 18.90
C GLU A 80 -5.42 -19.39 19.10
N GLN A 81 -4.83 -18.89 20.17
CA GLN A 81 -3.41 -19.10 20.51
C GLN A 81 -3.05 -20.58 20.72
N LYS A 82 -4.01 -21.44 21.09
CA LYS A 82 -3.79 -22.89 21.22
C LYS A 82 -3.70 -23.57 19.85
N GLU A 83 -4.41 -23.06 18.84
CA GLU A 83 -4.33 -23.57 17.47
C GLU A 83 -3.07 -23.03 16.75
N MET A 84 -2.73 -21.74 16.89
CA MET A 84 -1.45 -21.19 16.41
C MET A 84 -0.24 -21.98 16.96
N VAL A 85 -0.27 -22.29 18.26
CA VAL A 85 0.78 -23.08 18.93
C VAL A 85 0.79 -24.55 18.47
N LYS A 86 -0.33 -25.15 18.07
CA LYS A 86 -0.35 -26.48 17.42
C LYS A 86 0.29 -26.41 16.03
N GLU A 87 -0.05 -25.41 15.24
CA GLU A 87 0.42 -25.25 13.87
C GLU A 87 1.93 -25.03 13.79
N ARG A 88 2.47 -24.11 14.62
CA ARG A 88 3.92 -23.90 14.76
C ARG A 88 4.66 -25.20 15.12
N ILE A 89 4.02 -26.08 15.91
CA ILE A 89 4.56 -27.41 16.25
C ILE A 89 4.47 -28.37 15.06
N LYS A 90 3.38 -28.40 14.28
CA LYS A 90 3.28 -29.20 13.04
C LYS A 90 4.43 -28.83 12.10
N LEU A 91 4.57 -27.55 11.76
CA LEU A 91 5.62 -27.03 10.88
C LEU A 91 7.02 -27.43 11.36
N THR A 92 7.31 -27.24 12.66
CA THR A 92 8.60 -27.63 13.26
C THR A 92 8.85 -29.15 13.23
N GLN A 93 7.80 -29.98 13.26
CA GLN A 93 7.92 -31.44 13.17
C GLN A 93 8.09 -31.92 11.72
N THR A 94 7.41 -31.30 10.75
CA THR A 94 7.60 -31.59 9.32
C THR A 94 9.02 -31.22 8.88
N ALA A 95 9.51 -30.05 9.27
CA ALA A 95 10.87 -29.60 8.97
C ALA A 95 11.97 -30.49 9.59
N LYS A 96 11.69 -31.17 10.71
CA LYS A 96 12.60 -32.17 11.29
C LYS A 96 12.60 -33.47 10.50
N LYS A 97 11.43 -34.02 10.16
CA LYS A 97 11.31 -35.21 9.31
C LYS A 97 12.01 -35.05 7.94
N ALA A 98 12.00 -33.84 7.38
CA ALA A 98 12.70 -33.54 6.13
C ALA A 98 14.25 -33.65 6.23
N LYS A 99 14.83 -33.42 7.42
CA LYS A 99 16.28 -33.55 7.63
C LYS A 99 16.71 -34.99 7.95
N ASP A 100 15.91 -35.73 8.71
CA ASP A 100 16.24 -37.12 9.07
C ASP A 100 16.22 -38.06 7.83
N ALA A 101 15.64 -37.63 6.70
CA ALA A 101 15.61 -38.37 5.43
C ALA A 101 16.92 -38.30 4.61
N SER A 102 17.90 -37.46 4.99
CA SER A 102 19.13 -37.22 4.21
C SER A 102 20.38 -37.87 4.84
N THR A 103 20.40 -39.21 4.94
CA THR A 103 21.60 -39.97 5.35
C THR A 103 21.79 -41.20 4.45
N PRO A 104 22.87 -41.29 3.64
CA PRO A 104 23.15 -42.47 2.83
C PRO A 104 23.87 -43.58 3.64
N PRO A 105 23.74 -44.87 3.25
CA PRO A 105 24.52 -45.96 3.84
C PRO A 105 25.97 -45.97 3.32
N PRO A 106 26.95 -46.47 4.10
CA PRO A 106 28.34 -46.55 3.68
C PRO A 106 28.62 -47.78 2.80
N SER A 107 29.35 -47.61 1.71
CA SER A 107 29.98 -48.72 0.97
C SER A 107 31.28 -48.31 0.26
N LEU A 108 32.39 -48.77 0.84
CA LEU A 108 33.58 -49.32 0.17
C LEU A 108 34.00 -48.74 -1.19
N CYS A 109 35.03 -47.89 -1.17
CA CYS A 109 35.84 -47.60 -2.35
C CYS A 109 36.75 -48.80 -2.69
N LYS A 110 36.83 -49.16 -3.98
CA LYS A 110 37.94 -49.93 -4.57
C LYS A 110 38.28 -49.36 -5.95
N THR A 111 39.55 -49.48 -6.32
CA THR A 111 40.15 -49.04 -7.58
C THR A 111 39.92 -50.04 -8.73
N GLU A 112 40.02 -49.55 -9.97
CA GLU A 112 40.75 -50.08 -11.15
C GLU A 112 40.15 -49.40 -12.43
N THR A 113 40.78 -48.45 -13.12
CA THR A 113 41.84 -48.51 -14.20
C THR A 113 41.31 -48.68 -15.65
N PHE A 114 41.93 -47.97 -16.61
CA PHE A 114 41.89 -48.05 -18.10
C PHE A 114 40.82 -47.32 -18.97
N SER A 115 41.31 -46.26 -19.64
CA SER A 115 41.27 -45.93 -21.09
C SER A 115 39.98 -45.66 -21.92
N ASP A 116 39.81 -44.37 -22.26
CA ASP A 116 40.07 -43.76 -23.61
C ASP A 116 39.07 -43.92 -24.80
N SER A 117 39.23 -43.00 -25.77
CA SER A 117 38.59 -42.86 -27.11
C SER A 117 37.24 -42.13 -27.25
N LYS A 118 37.19 -41.23 -28.25
CA LYS A 118 35.98 -40.59 -28.83
C LYS A 118 35.67 -41.22 -30.22
N PRO A 119 34.87 -40.62 -31.14
CA PRO A 119 33.44 -40.92 -31.28
C PRO A 119 33.03 -41.36 -32.70
N SER A 120 31.81 -41.88 -32.91
CA SER A 120 31.08 -41.66 -34.18
C SER A 120 29.57 -41.98 -34.09
N SER A 121 28.87 -41.67 -35.18
CA SER A 121 27.41 -41.61 -35.35
C SER A 121 26.77 -42.85 -36.00
N ARG A 122 25.43 -42.91 -35.90
CA ARG A 122 24.41 -43.56 -36.78
C ARG A 122 23.47 -44.59 -36.11
N THR A 123 22.29 -44.68 -36.71
CA THR A 123 21.04 -45.40 -36.34
C THR A 123 20.95 -46.73 -37.15
N PRO A 124 19.84 -47.54 -37.21
CA PRO A 124 18.46 -47.34 -36.71
C PRO A 124 17.67 -48.57 -36.15
N SER A 125 16.41 -48.31 -35.73
CA SER A 125 15.29 -49.28 -35.57
C SER A 125 15.42 -50.29 -34.40
N VAL A 126 14.36 -50.85 -33.79
CA VAL A 126 12.89 -50.94 -34.03
C VAL A 126 12.18 -50.83 -32.64
N CYS A 127 10.85 -50.71 -32.42
CA CYS A 127 9.62 -50.69 -33.24
C CYS A 127 8.47 -49.98 -32.44
N THR A 128 7.24 -49.98 -32.98
CA THR A 128 5.97 -49.57 -32.33
C THR A 128 4.87 -50.62 -32.65
N PRO A 129 3.74 -50.72 -31.90
CA PRO A 129 2.55 -49.88 -32.12
C PRO A 129 1.90 -49.42 -30.78
N TYR A 130 0.89 -48.54 -30.69
CA TYR A 130 -0.32 -48.38 -31.52
C TYR A 130 -0.84 -46.93 -31.55
N ALA A 131 -1.50 -46.55 -32.65
CA ALA A 131 -2.40 -45.40 -32.78
C ALA A 131 -3.63 -45.85 -33.62
N PRO A 132 -4.69 -45.04 -33.75
CA PRO A 132 -4.73 -44.21 -34.96
C PRO A 132 -5.36 -42.81 -34.80
N GLU A 133 -4.92 -41.89 -35.67
CA GLU A 133 -5.63 -40.65 -36.01
C GLU A 133 -6.70 -40.89 -37.10
N ILE A 134 -7.55 -39.89 -37.34
CA ILE A 134 -8.01 -39.52 -38.70
C ILE A 134 -7.87 -38.00 -38.84
N ASN A 135 -7.40 -37.52 -40.01
CA ASN A 135 -6.83 -36.17 -40.14
C ASN A 135 -7.05 -35.55 -41.56
N PHE A 136 -7.11 -34.21 -41.61
CA PHE A 136 -7.05 -33.25 -42.74
C PHE A 136 -7.66 -33.51 -44.14
N LYS A 137 -8.21 -32.41 -44.73
CA LYS A 137 -7.69 -31.79 -45.98
C LYS A 137 -8.28 -30.41 -46.31
N GLN A 138 -7.50 -29.57 -47.01
CA GLN A 138 -7.90 -28.28 -47.62
C GLN A 138 -8.05 -28.41 -49.15
N VAL A 139 -8.96 -27.66 -49.78
CA VAL A 139 -8.88 -27.13 -51.18
C VAL A 139 -9.71 -25.83 -51.28
N SER A 140 -9.34 -24.93 -52.22
CA SER A 140 -10.06 -23.74 -52.74
C SER A 140 -9.63 -23.58 -54.22
N PRO A 141 -10.27 -22.79 -55.14
CA PRO A 141 -11.20 -21.66 -54.95
C PRO A 141 -12.38 -21.58 -55.99
N GLU A 142 -12.89 -20.36 -56.24
CA GLU A 142 -13.66 -19.84 -57.42
C GLU A 142 -15.20 -19.98 -57.51
N GLY A 143 -15.90 -18.83 -57.72
CA GLY A 143 -17.31 -18.77 -58.19
C GLY A 143 -18.22 -17.64 -57.64
N TYR A 144 -18.44 -16.58 -58.43
CA TYR A 144 -19.38 -15.43 -58.30
C TYR A 144 -20.72 -15.65 -57.53
N PHE A 145 -21.30 -14.66 -56.81
CA PHE A 145 -21.92 -13.43 -57.38
C PHE A 145 -22.12 -12.24 -56.37
N ALA A 146 -22.03 -11.01 -56.91
CA ALA A 146 -22.75 -9.75 -56.61
C ALA A 146 -22.93 -9.15 -55.17
N LEU A 147 -22.62 -7.84 -55.10
CA LEU A 147 -23.07 -6.78 -54.18
C LEU A 147 -23.86 -5.72 -55.02
N PRO A 148 -24.62 -4.70 -54.52
CA PRO A 148 -24.26 -3.79 -53.41
C PRO A 148 -25.50 -3.32 -52.54
N PRO A 149 -25.67 -2.06 -52.03
CA PRO A 149 -25.71 -1.81 -50.57
C PRO A 149 -26.99 -1.08 -50.06
N PRO A 150 -26.99 -0.11 -49.11
CA PRO A 150 -27.37 -0.34 -47.71
C PRO A 150 -28.50 0.56 -47.18
N GLU A 151 -29.00 0.30 -45.97
CA GLU A 151 -29.67 1.32 -45.13
C GLU A 151 -29.22 1.24 -43.66
N ILE A 152 -29.43 2.35 -42.93
CA ILE A 152 -28.92 2.60 -41.57
C ILE A 152 -30.10 2.72 -40.60
N LEU A 153 -30.01 2.11 -39.42
CA LEU A 153 -30.72 2.61 -38.25
C LEU A 153 -29.82 2.56 -37.02
N MET A 154 -29.82 3.65 -36.26
CA MET A 154 -29.00 3.83 -35.06
C MET A 154 -29.74 3.31 -33.82
N SER A 155 -29.01 2.68 -32.90
CA SER A 155 -29.45 2.51 -31.51
C SER A 155 -28.33 2.97 -30.56
N HIS A 156 -28.70 3.78 -29.56
CA HIS A 156 -27.76 4.34 -28.60
C HIS A 156 -27.44 3.32 -27.49
N PRO A 157 -26.23 3.33 -26.90
CA PRO A 157 -25.95 2.57 -25.69
C PRO A 157 -26.81 3.11 -24.54
N SER A 158 -27.51 2.21 -23.84
CA SER A 158 -28.30 2.54 -22.65
C SER A 158 -27.39 2.82 -21.44
N TYR A 159 -27.68 3.90 -20.72
CA TYR A 159 -27.05 4.19 -19.44
C TYR A 159 -27.31 3.06 -18.43
N PRO A 160 -26.34 2.70 -17.57
CA PRO A 160 -26.58 1.78 -16.47
C PRO A 160 -27.48 2.45 -15.41
N MET A 161 -28.77 2.10 -15.42
CA MET A 161 -29.68 2.44 -14.33
C MET A 161 -29.27 1.66 -13.08
N LEU A 162 -28.97 2.38 -11.99
CA LEU A 162 -28.74 1.79 -10.69
C LEU A 162 -30.00 1.03 -10.23
N SER A 163 -29.84 -0.21 -9.80
CA SER A 163 -30.93 -0.97 -9.19
C SER A 163 -31.36 -0.31 -7.87
N PRO A 164 -32.66 -0.18 -7.57
CA PRO A 164 -33.10 0.35 -6.28
C PRO A 164 -32.58 -0.51 -5.13
N TYR A 165 -32.03 0.13 -4.11
CA TYR A 165 -31.68 -0.50 -2.84
C TYR A 165 -32.41 0.20 -1.70
N GLU A 166 -32.71 -0.58 -0.66
CA GLU A 166 -33.32 -0.11 0.59
C GLU A 166 -32.28 -0.19 1.71
N VAL A 167 -32.25 0.81 2.59
CA VAL A 167 -31.28 0.95 3.66
C VAL A 167 -31.99 0.89 5.00
N ASP A 168 -31.84 -0.23 5.72
CA ASP A 168 -32.34 -0.39 7.09
C ASP A 168 -31.44 0.34 8.09
N ILE A 169 -31.78 1.60 8.39
CA ILE A 169 -31.07 2.39 9.41
C ILE A 169 -31.53 1.93 10.79
N LYS A 170 -30.78 0.99 11.38
CA LYS A 170 -30.99 0.57 12.77
C LYS A 170 -30.32 1.54 13.75
N THR A 171 -31.14 2.31 14.44
CA THR A 171 -30.73 3.14 15.58
C THR A 171 -30.97 2.38 16.89
N GLU A 172 -30.01 2.42 17.81
CA GLU A 172 -30.18 1.85 19.15
C GLU A 172 -29.85 2.89 20.22
N ARG A 173 -30.72 3.01 21.22
CA ARG A 173 -30.54 3.92 22.34
C ARG A 173 -30.62 3.15 23.66
N GLN A 174 -29.59 3.29 24.47
CA GLN A 174 -29.50 2.67 25.79
C GLN A 174 -29.51 3.77 26.85
N ILE A 175 -30.49 3.73 27.75
CA ILE A 175 -30.65 4.73 28.81
C ILE A 175 -30.11 4.15 30.11
N PHE A 176 -29.29 4.92 30.80
CA PHE A 176 -28.77 4.61 32.13
C PHE A 176 -29.41 5.53 33.16
N ILE A 177 -29.81 4.98 34.30
CA ILE A 177 -30.25 5.74 35.48
C ILE A 177 -29.46 5.18 36.67
N ASN A 178 -28.68 6.04 37.33
CA ASN A 178 -27.78 5.66 38.44
C ASN A 178 -26.86 4.46 38.06
N ASP A 179 -26.20 4.56 36.89
CA ASP A 179 -25.34 3.53 36.26
C ASP A 179 -26.00 2.17 35.95
N VAL A 180 -27.30 2.01 36.22
CA VAL A 180 -28.07 0.83 35.82
C VAL A 180 -28.72 1.08 34.45
N PRO A 181 -28.47 0.24 33.43
CA PRO A 181 -29.15 0.35 32.14
C PRO A 181 -30.62 -0.08 32.29
N THR A 182 -31.55 0.84 32.09
CA THR A 182 -32.98 0.61 32.37
C THR A 182 -33.75 0.03 31.19
N ARG A 183 -33.33 0.33 29.95
CA ARG A 183 -33.82 -0.29 28.72
C ARG A 183 -32.83 -0.09 27.57
N ARG A 184 -32.86 -1.00 26.60
CA ARG A 184 -32.21 -0.87 25.28
C ARG A 184 -33.31 -0.89 24.24
N ASP A 185 -33.63 0.27 23.70
CA ASP A 185 -34.67 0.41 22.67
C ASP A 185 -33.98 0.54 21.31
N SER A 186 -34.45 -0.24 20.35
CA SER A 186 -33.89 -0.32 19.00
C SER A 186 -34.97 -0.06 17.96
N THR A 187 -34.77 0.96 17.14
CA THR A 187 -35.66 1.39 16.07
C THR A 187 -34.99 1.16 14.72
N ILE A 188 -35.64 0.42 13.84
CA ILE A 188 -35.21 0.25 12.45
C ILE A 188 -36.06 1.20 11.60
N SER A 189 -35.40 1.99 10.77
CA SER A 189 -36.04 2.89 9.81
C SER A 189 -35.53 2.54 8.41
N THR A 190 -36.35 1.85 7.63
CA THR A 190 -36.08 1.52 6.24
C THR A 190 -36.19 2.77 5.38
N PHE A 191 -35.10 3.18 4.73
CA PHE A 191 -35.10 4.23 3.71
C PHE A 191 -35.09 3.59 2.32
N SER A 192 -36.05 3.95 1.47
CA SER A 192 -36.19 3.44 0.10
C SER A 192 -36.06 4.58 -0.89
N THR A 193 -35.29 4.40 -1.96
CA THR A 193 -34.94 5.47 -2.92
C THR A 193 -36.09 5.77 -3.91
N PHE A 194 -37.29 5.23 -3.68
CA PHE A 194 -38.43 5.31 -4.60
C PHE A 194 -39.41 6.44 -4.24
N GLN A 195 -39.20 7.64 -4.82
CA GLN A 195 -40.14 8.75 -4.72
C GLN A 195 -40.80 9.04 -6.09
N PRO A 196 -42.01 8.52 -6.36
CA PRO A 196 -42.72 8.80 -7.61
C PRO A 196 -43.26 10.25 -7.62
N PRO A 197 -43.33 10.91 -8.79
CA PRO A 197 -43.91 12.24 -8.90
C PRO A 197 -45.43 12.20 -8.65
N PRO A 198 -46.02 13.27 -8.06
CA PRO A 198 -47.46 13.34 -7.82
C PRO A 198 -48.23 13.61 -9.13
N MET A 199 -48.53 12.55 -9.88
CA MET A 199 -49.39 12.61 -11.07
C MET A 199 -50.87 12.47 -10.70
N GLY A 200 -51.71 13.26 -11.38
CA GLY A 200 -53.12 13.45 -11.05
C GLY A 200 -54.05 12.30 -11.44
N SER A 201 -55.27 12.34 -10.89
CA SER A 201 -56.30 11.31 -10.97
C SER A 201 -56.73 10.91 -12.38
N SER A 202 -56.62 9.62 -12.75
CA SER A 202 -57.69 8.86 -13.42
C SER A 202 -57.44 7.34 -13.53
N CYS A 203 -58.52 6.56 -13.37
CA CYS A 203 -58.79 5.20 -13.89
C CYS A 203 -57.90 3.97 -13.52
N HIS A 204 -58.40 3.19 -12.55
CA HIS A 204 -58.68 1.73 -12.59
C HIS A 204 -57.74 0.72 -13.32
N GLY A 205 -57.37 -0.39 -12.63
CA GLY A 205 -56.90 -1.60 -13.35
C GLY A 205 -56.32 -2.81 -12.59
N PHE A 206 -57.04 -3.42 -11.63
CA PHE A 206 -56.77 -4.77 -11.07
C PHE A 206 -55.47 -5.03 -10.25
N ALA A 207 -55.47 -6.16 -9.53
CA ALA A 207 -54.42 -6.68 -8.65
C ALA A 207 -54.57 -8.24 -8.56
N PRO A 208 -53.74 -9.00 -7.82
CA PRO A 208 -52.69 -9.82 -8.43
C PRO A 208 -52.86 -11.33 -8.24
N GLU A 209 -52.13 -12.13 -9.04
CA GLU A 209 -51.88 -13.56 -8.76
C GLU A 209 -50.38 -13.84 -8.63
N SER A 210 -50.02 -14.76 -7.73
CA SER A 210 -48.63 -15.16 -7.47
C SER A 210 -48.28 -16.48 -8.16
N TRP A 211 -47.20 -16.50 -8.93
CA TRP A 211 -46.59 -17.74 -9.39
C TRP A 211 -45.12 -17.83 -8.96
N VAL A 212 -44.89 -18.87 -8.16
CA VAL A 212 -43.64 -19.30 -7.54
C VAL A 212 -42.47 -19.33 -8.53
N GLN A 213 -41.36 -18.68 -8.16
CA GLN A 213 -40.03 -19.08 -8.61
C GLN A 213 -39.04 -19.01 -7.44
N GLN A 214 -39.22 -19.93 -6.49
CA GLN A 214 -38.32 -20.14 -5.36
C GLN A 214 -37.31 -21.24 -5.70
N ASP A 215 -36.23 -20.87 -6.39
CA ASP A 215 -35.11 -21.76 -6.70
C ASP A 215 -33.77 -21.03 -6.59
N TYR A 216 -32.78 -21.70 -5.97
CA TYR A 216 -31.35 -21.36 -5.99
C TYR A 216 -30.93 -19.92 -5.63
N PHE A 217 -31.39 -19.41 -4.49
CA PHE A 217 -30.49 -18.60 -3.65
C PHE A 217 -29.51 -19.55 -2.94
N GLU A 218 -28.33 -19.78 -3.54
CA GLU A 218 -27.22 -20.41 -2.82
C GLU A 218 -26.78 -19.48 -1.68
N MET A 219 -27.10 -19.88 -0.45
CA MET A 219 -26.78 -19.10 0.76
C MET A 219 -25.29 -19.25 1.12
N GLN A 220 -24.40 -18.77 0.24
CA GLN A 220 -23.04 -18.40 0.63
C GLN A 220 -23.11 -17.18 1.55
N GLN A 221 -23.40 -17.45 2.82
CA GLN A 221 -23.24 -16.50 3.89
C GLN A 221 -21.73 -16.25 4.09
N GLU A 222 -21.13 -15.37 3.26
CA GLU A 222 -19.81 -14.81 3.54
C GLU A 222 -19.83 -14.33 4.99
N SER A 223 -18.95 -14.85 5.83
CA SER A 223 -18.87 -14.40 7.22
C SER A 223 -18.24 -13.00 7.22
N PHE A 224 -19.09 -11.96 7.25
CA PHE A 224 -18.69 -10.55 7.36
C PHE A 224 -17.94 -10.30 8.68
N ALA A 225 -16.67 -10.67 8.68
CA ALA A 225 -15.66 -10.27 9.65
C ALA A 225 -15.07 -8.91 9.26
N GLU A 226 -15.96 -7.94 8.99
CA GLU A 226 -15.56 -6.55 8.86
C GLU A 226 -15.15 -6.06 10.25
N GLU A 227 -13.83 -6.03 10.49
CA GLU A 227 -13.27 -5.37 11.65
C GLU A 227 -13.69 -3.89 11.63
N PRO A 228 -14.10 -3.32 12.78
CA PRO A 228 -14.68 -1.99 12.82
C PRO A 228 -13.75 -0.94 12.22
N VAL A 229 -14.30 -0.11 11.33
CA VAL A 229 -13.61 1.03 10.72
C VAL A 229 -13.17 2.00 11.83
N ASN A 230 -11.87 2.28 11.90
CA ASN A 230 -11.34 3.28 12.82
C ASN A 230 -11.26 4.63 12.12
N PHE A 231 -12.30 5.46 12.29
CA PHE A 231 -12.41 6.82 11.75
C PHE A 231 -11.44 7.84 12.37
N ASP A 232 -10.49 7.40 13.18
CA ASP A 232 -9.67 8.28 14.02
C ASP A 232 -8.23 7.75 14.11
N PHE A 233 -7.54 7.79 12.97
CA PHE A 233 -6.21 7.20 12.76
C PHE A 233 -5.06 8.20 12.88
N PHE A 234 -5.12 9.36 12.21
CA PHE A 234 -4.07 10.38 12.25
C PHE A 234 -4.25 11.33 13.42
N ASP A 235 -3.13 11.91 13.87
CA ASP A 235 -3.16 13.19 14.60
C ASP A 235 -3.20 14.32 13.56
N LEU A 236 -4.15 15.25 13.72
CA LEU A 236 -4.46 16.27 12.72
C LEU A 236 -4.04 17.66 13.22
N PRO A 237 -3.53 18.55 12.35
CA PRO A 237 -3.08 19.88 12.75
C PRO A 237 -4.22 20.83 13.16
N HIS A 238 -5.47 20.47 12.88
CA HIS A 238 -6.68 21.24 13.21
C HIS A 238 -7.50 20.55 14.29
N GLU A 239 -8.08 21.32 15.21
CA GLU A 239 -9.10 20.79 16.12
C GLU A 239 -10.30 20.26 15.33
N LYS A 240 -10.88 19.14 15.78
CA LYS A 240 -12.04 18.57 15.08
C LYS A 240 -13.22 19.56 15.12
N PRO A 241 -13.82 19.90 13.96
CA PRO A 241 -14.93 20.85 13.92
C PRO A 241 -16.08 20.36 14.81
N ALA A 242 -16.74 21.30 15.49
CA ALA A 242 -17.92 21.00 16.28
C ALA A 242 -19.00 20.34 15.38
N PRO A 243 -19.85 19.43 15.90
CA PRO A 243 -20.77 18.62 15.07
C PRO A 243 -21.84 19.41 14.29
N ASN A 244 -21.91 20.74 14.50
CA ASN A 244 -22.79 21.67 13.79
C ASN A 244 -22.00 22.82 13.13
N HIS A 245 -20.69 22.71 12.94
CA HIS A 245 -19.86 23.74 12.28
C HIS A 245 -19.98 23.65 10.77
N GLU A 246 -20.49 24.70 10.14
CA GLU A 246 -20.42 24.89 8.69
C GLU A 246 -19.13 25.66 8.37
N THR A 247 -18.20 25.05 7.63
CA THR A 247 -16.91 25.66 7.29
C THR A 247 -17.06 26.83 6.32
N ILE A 248 -16.73 28.05 6.74
CA ILE A 248 -16.89 29.29 5.95
C ILE A 248 -15.54 29.70 5.34
N ILE A 249 -15.34 29.35 4.07
CA ILE A 249 -14.12 29.69 3.34
C ILE A 249 -14.30 31.04 2.64
N GLU A 250 -13.66 32.10 3.17
CA GLU A 250 -13.67 33.44 2.57
C GLU A 250 -12.82 33.51 1.30
N VAL A 251 -13.45 33.81 0.16
CA VAL A 251 -12.79 34.09 -1.13
C VAL A 251 -13.50 35.22 -1.87
N ASP A 252 -12.75 35.97 -2.69
CA ASP A 252 -13.29 36.97 -3.60
C ASP A 252 -14.28 36.35 -4.60
N GLU A 253 -15.25 37.14 -5.08
CA GLU A 253 -16.27 36.68 -6.05
C GLU A 253 -15.66 36.02 -7.31
N VAL A 254 -14.49 36.51 -7.72
CA VAL A 254 -13.73 36.03 -8.89
C VAL A 254 -13.10 34.65 -8.64
N ASP A 255 -12.81 34.31 -7.38
CA ASP A 255 -12.12 33.07 -7.00
C ASP A 255 -13.09 31.97 -6.53
N LYS A 256 -14.37 32.30 -6.27
CA LYS A 256 -15.45 31.33 -6.01
C LYS A 256 -15.57 30.22 -7.08
N PRO A 257 -15.43 30.46 -8.39
CA PRO A 257 -15.43 29.39 -9.39
C PRO A 257 -14.27 28.41 -9.23
N LEU A 258 -13.08 28.90 -8.85
CA LEU A 258 -11.90 28.06 -8.58
C LEU A 258 -12.08 27.25 -7.28
N LEU A 259 -12.62 27.87 -6.22
CA LEU A 259 -12.92 27.16 -4.96
C LEU A 259 -13.94 26.03 -5.18
N ASN A 260 -15.03 26.31 -5.89
CA ASN A 260 -16.05 25.31 -6.22
C ASN A 260 -15.47 24.16 -7.06
N HIS A 261 -14.66 24.46 -8.07
CA HIS A 261 -13.99 23.44 -8.89
C HIS A 261 -13.03 22.57 -8.07
N PHE A 262 -12.30 23.18 -7.12
CA PHE A 262 -11.42 22.44 -6.20
C PHE A 262 -12.20 21.43 -5.36
N ILE A 263 -13.25 21.91 -4.69
CA ILE A 263 -14.07 21.13 -3.75
C ILE A 263 -14.89 20.02 -4.46
N GLN A 264 -15.29 20.23 -5.72
CA GLN A 264 -16.11 19.28 -6.48
C GLN A 264 -15.30 18.27 -7.31
N LYS A 265 -14.14 18.68 -7.84
CA LYS A 265 -13.31 17.88 -8.76
C LYS A 265 -11.96 17.52 -8.16
N VAL A 266 -11.14 18.51 -7.83
CA VAL A 266 -9.72 18.32 -7.53
C VAL A 266 -9.50 17.55 -6.23
N SER A 267 -10.23 17.87 -5.15
CA SER A 267 -9.98 17.29 -3.82
C SER A 267 -10.00 15.75 -3.80
N LYS A 268 -10.84 15.14 -4.64
CA LYS A 268 -10.98 13.69 -4.80
C LYS A 268 -9.78 13.01 -5.49
N LEU A 269 -8.95 13.78 -6.20
CA LEU A 269 -7.78 13.30 -6.93
C LEU A 269 -6.51 13.27 -6.07
N ILE A 270 -6.58 13.76 -4.83
CA ILE A 270 -5.42 13.96 -3.95
C ILE A 270 -5.17 12.72 -3.09
N PHE A 271 -6.17 12.25 -2.33
CA PHE A 271 -6.03 11.12 -1.40
C PHE A 271 -7.08 10.01 -1.63
N PRO A 272 -7.22 9.44 -2.85
CA PRO A 272 -8.31 8.50 -3.18
C PRO A 272 -8.27 7.18 -2.38
N ILE A 273 -7.12 6.82 -1.79
CA ILE A 273 -7.02 5.66 -0.89
C ILE A 273 -7.47 6.01 0.54
N LEU A 274 -7.10 7.19 1.05
CA LEU A 274 -7.59 7.66 2.35
C LEU A 274 -9.11 7.89 2.33
N ASP A 275 -9.66 8.44 1.24
CA ASP A 275 -11.11 8.56 1.02
C ASP A 275 -11.81 7.19 1.00
N ALA A 276 -11.18 6.15 0.44
CA ALA A 276 -11.69 4.78 0.48
C ALA A 276 -11.58 4.15 1.87
N ASN A 277 -10.53 4.48 2.64
CA ASN A 277 -10.32 4.02 4.01
C ASN A 277 -11.28 4.68 5.02
N GLN A 278 -11.68 5.95 4.79
CA GLN A 278 -12.40 6.81 5.74
C GLN A 278 -13.78 7.28 5.24
N HIS A 279 -14.31 6.69 4.15
CA HIS A 279 -15.59 7.08 3.54
C HIS A 279 -15.70 8.59 3.23
N SER A 280 -14.65 9.15 2.61
CA SER A 280 -14.50 10.58 2.26
C SER A 280 -14.27 11.58 3.42
N SER A 281 -13.98 11.13 4.65
CA SER A 281 -13.76 12.08 5.77
C SER A 281 -12.48 12.92 5.62
N THR A 282 -11.53 12.54 4.76
CA THR A 282 -10.37 13.38 4.37
C THR A 282 -10.77 14.80 4.00
N ARG A 283 -11.92 14.94 3.31
CA ARG A 283 -12.42 16.25 2.89
C ARG A 283 -12.96 17.07 4.07
N SER A 284 -13.71 16.47 4.99
CA SER A 284 -14.30 17.15 6.15
C SER A 284 -13.29 17.43 7.26
N ASP A 285 -12.32 16.54 7.43
CA ASP A 285 -11.47 16.48 8.62
C ASP A 285 -10.09 17.11 8.38
N ILE A 286 -9.64 17.15 7.12
CA ILE A 286 -8.31 17.68 6.74
C ILE A 286 -8.44 18.85 5.77
N ILE A 287 -9.09 18.64 4.61
CA ILE A 287 -9.05 19.62 3.51
C ILE A 287 -9.87 20.88 3.82
N LEU A 288 -11.13 20.75 4.28
CA LEU A 288 -11.99 21.91 4.55
C LEU A 288 -11.51 22.76 5.75
N PRO A 289 -11.08 22.18 6.90
CA PRO A 289 -10.51 22.97 8.01
C PRO A 289 -9.23 23.71 7.62
N ALA A 290 -8.37 23.11 6.80
CA ALA A 290 -7.18 23.78 6.26
C ALA A 290 -7.56 24.94 5.30
N LEU A 291 -8.56 24.77 4.44
CA LEU A 291 -9.05 25.87 3.57
C LEU A 291 -9.65 27.04 4.35
N GLU A 292 -10.27 26.79 5.50
CA GLU A 292 -10.87 27.81 6.38
C GLU A 292 -9.82 28.54 7.24
N THR A 293 -8.79 27.84 7.72
CA THR A 293 -7.83 28.38 8.71
C THR A 293 -6.46 28.79 8.14
N ASN A 294 -6.07 28.30 6.96
CA ASN A 294 -4.73 28.44 6.41
C ASN A 294 -4.77 29.08 5.00
N ARG A 295 -4.60 30.41 4.93
CA ARG A 295 -4.71 31.17 3.66
C ARG A 295 -3.69 30.76 2.60
N SER A 296 -2.51 30.31 3.00
CA SER A 296 -1.48 29.90 2.04
C SER A 296 -1.80 28.54 1.43
N TYR A 297 -2.41 27.65 2.22
CA TYR A 297 -3.02 26.41 1.74
C TYR A 297 -4.24 26.67 0.84
N LEU A 298 -5.09 27.66 1.18
CA LEU A 298 -6.19 28.11 0.31
C LEU A 298 -5.66 28.60 -1.06
N HIS A 299 -4.65 29.46 -1.09
CA HIS A 299 -4.04 29.92 -2.35
C HIS A 299 -3.37 28.78 -3.13
N CYS A 300 -2.71 27.83 -2.46
CA CYS A 300 -2.24 26.60 -3.10
C CYS A 300 -3.40 25.84 -3.78
N CYS A 301 -4.49 25.57 -3.05
CA CYS A 301 -5.67 24.87 -3.58
C CYS A 301 -6.31 25.60 -4.77
N LEU A 302 -6.41 26.93 -4.73
CA LEU A 302 -6.94 27.74 -5.84
C LEU A 302 -6.02 27.71 -7.07
N SER A 303 -4.70 27.74 -6.89
CA SER A 303 -3.72 27.61 -7.98
C SER A 303 -3.82 26.23 -8.67
N VAL A 304 -3.82 25.16 -7.87
CA VAL A 304 -4.01 23.77 -8.33
C VAL A 304 -5.35 23.61 -9.04
N SER A 305 -6.41 24.27 -8.54
CA SER A 305 -7.72 24.30 -9.19
C SER A 305 -7.68 24.96 -10.56
N GLY A 306 -7.02 26.11 -10.69
CA GLY A 306 -6.82 26.79 -11.98
C GLY A 306 -6.07 25.90 -12.97
N LEU A 307 -5.00 25.23 -12.53
CA LEU A 307 -4.21 24.34 -13.40
C LEU A 307 -4.99 23.07 -13.80
N HIS A 308 -5.77 22.47 -12.89
CA HIS A 308 -6.70 21.39 -13.25
C HIS A 308 -7.73 21.90 -14.26
N LYS A 309 -8.30 23.09 -14.06
CA LYS A 309 -9.28 23.69 -14.96
C LYS A 309 -8.71 23.94 -16.36
N LYS A 310 -7.53 24.53 -16.48
CA LYS A 310 -6.75 24.63 -17.72
C LYS A 310 -6.46 23.26 -18.37
N SER A 311 -6.24 22.23 -17.56
CA SER A 311 -6.02 20.87 -18.07
C SER A 311 -7.28 20.24 -18.65
N THR A 312 -8.46 20.48 -18.06
CA THR A 312 -9.71 19.76 -18.37
C THR A 312 -10.76 20.55 -19.17
N GLU A 313 -10.68 21.88 -19.21
CA GLU A 313 -11.65 22.76 -19.86
C GLU A 313 -10.98 23.59 -20.97
N ASP A 314 -11.68 23.83 -22.08
CA ASP A 314 -11.19 24.57 -23.24
C ASP A 314 -11.29 26.09 -22.98
N LEU A 315 -10.41 26.60 -22.12
CA LEU A 315 -10.38 27.99 -21.66
C LEU A 315 -9.26 28.80 -22.33
N PRO A 316 -9.41 30.14 -22.46
CA PRO A 316 -8.32 31.02 -22.87
C PRO A 316 -7.13 30.90 -21.90
N SER A 317 -5.98 30.41 -22.40
CA SER A 317 -4.82 30.11 -21.54
C SER A 317 -4.32 31.34 -20.77
N GLU A 318 -4.29 32.52 -21.41
CA GLU A 318 -3.70 33.74 -20.82
C GLU A 318 -4.39 34.18 -19.53
N GLU A 319 -5.73 34.18 -19.51
CA GLU A 319 -6.53 34.56 -18.34
C GLU A 319 -6.34 33.56 -17.18
N ILE A 320 -6.48 32.26 -17.47
CA ILE A 320 -6.34 31.22 -16.43
C ILE A 320 -4.90 31.13 -15.91
N ASP A 321 -3.89 31.38 -16.75
CA ASP A 321 -2.48 31.43 -16.34
C ASP A 321 -2.18 32.62 -15.42
N GLU A 322 -2.79 33.79 -15.64
CA GLU A 322 -2.70 34.92 -14.70
C GLU A 322 -3.30 34.55 -13.32
N HIS A 323 -4.46 33.90 -13.30
CA HIS A 323 -5.08 33.43 -12.04
C HIS A 323 -4.21 32.38 -11.32
N ILE A 324 -3.62 31.42 -12.05
CA ILE A 324 -2.71 30.41 -11.48
C ILE A 324 -1.47 31.07 -10.88
N LEU A 325 -0.82 31.98 -11.62
CA LEU A 325 0.39 32.68 -11.20
C LEU A 325 0.15 33.61 -10.01
N ARG A 326 -0.95 34.38 -9.99
CA ARG A 326 -1.34 35.22 -8.86
C ARG A 326 -1.45 34.39 -7.58
N HIS A 327 -2.07 33.21 -7.65
CA HIS A 327 -2.21 32.33 -6.49
C HIS A 327 -0.89 31.65 -6.07
N ARG A 328 -0.02 31.24 -7.00
CA ARG A 328 1.34 30.78 -6.66
C ARG A 328 2.11 31.86 -5.89
N TYR A 329 2.12 33.09 -6.41
CA TYR A 329 2.77 34.22 -5.78
C TYR A 329 2.17 34.53 -4.39
N ALA A 330 0.85 34.53 -4.25
CA ALA A 330 0.18 34.78 -2.98
C ALA A 330 0.55 33.73 -1.91
N ALA A 331 0.48 32.44 -2.25
CA ALA A 331 0.86 31.35 -1.35
C ALA A 331 2.33 31.48 -0.88
N ILE A 332 3.27 31.69 -1.81
CA ILE A 332 4.69 31.85 -1.48
C ILE A 332 4.93 33.12 -0.64
N SER A 333 4.29 34.23 -0.99
CA SER A 333 4.42 35.51 -0.27
C SER A 333 3.92 35.43 1.17
N GLU A 334 2.78 34.77 1.40
CA GLU A 334 2.27 34.52 2.76
C GLU A 334 3.16 33.56 3.55
N LEU A 335 3.65 32.47 2.94
CA LEU A 335 4.56 31.53 3.60
C LEU A 335 5.87 32.20 4.01
N CYS A 336 6.45 33.02 3.14
CA CYS A 336 7.60 33.85 3.50
C CYS A 336 7.26 34.84 4.63
N ALA A 337 6.07 35.45 4.64
CA ALA A 337 5.65 36.35 5.71
C ALA A 337 5.41 35.63 7.05
N ALA A 338 4.94 34.38 7.04
CA ALA A 338 4.76 33.54 8.23
C ALA A 338 6.10 33.02 8.77
N LEU A 339 6.98 32.51 7.89
CA LEU A 339 8.34 32.11 8.24
C LEU A 339 9.15 33.25 8.88
N ASN A 340 9.00 34.49 8.37
CA ASN A 340 9.65 35.68 8.93
C ASN A 340 9.11 36.11 10.31
N LYS A 341 7.94 35.60 10.75
CA LYS A 341 7.41 35.82 12.11
C LYS A 341 7.81 34.73 13.10
N ASP A 342 8.24 33.57 12.60
CA ASP A 342 8.53 32.36 13.37
C ASP A 342 7.29 31.79 14.13
N GLU A 343 6.10 31.93 13.54
CA GLU A 343 4.81 31.50 14.08
C GLU A 343 4.15 30.40 13.22
N ASN A 344 3.24 29.61 13.79
CA ASN A 344 2.34 28.67 13.11
C ASN A 344 3.02 27.62 12.18
N HIS A 345 4.20 27.11 12.54
CA HIS A 345 5.00 26.19 11.70
C HIS A 345 4.24 24.98 11.15
N ALA A 346 3.23 24.47 11.87
CA ALA A 346 2.37 23.36 11.41
C ALA A 346 1.51 23.73 10.18
N GLN A 347 0.98 24.96 10.13
CA GLN A 347 0.23 25.48 8.98
C GLN A 347 1.18 25.80 7.80
N ILE A 348 2.37 26.33 8.09
CA ILE A 348 3.41 26.56 7.06
C ILE A 348 3.82 25.23 6.43
N LEU A 349 4.01 24.17 7.24
CA LEU A 349 4.34 22.83 6.76
C LEU A 349 3.20 22.25 5.92
N GLU A 350 1.97 22.28 6.41
CA GLU A 350 0.77 21.81 5.69
C GLU A 350 0.64 22.46 4.29
N ALA A 351 0.75 23.79 4.22
CA ALA A 351 0.70 24.53 2.96
C ALA A 351 1.88 24.19 2.03
N THR A 352 3.10 24.01 2.58
CA THR A 352 4.29 23.64 1.80
C THR A 352 4.19 22.21 1.24
N LEU A 353 3.68 21.26 2.02
CA LEU A 353 3.38 19.90 1.57
C LEU A 353 2.26 19.89 0.51
N GLY A 354 1.24 20.73 0.67
CA GLY A 354 0.19 20.94 -0.33
C GLY A 354 0.73 21.43 -1.68
N MET A 355 1.61 22.46 -1.67
CA MET A 355 2.24 22.99 -2.89
C MET A 355 3.06 21.93 -3.64
N ILE A 356 3.72 21.01 -2.93
CA ILE A 356 4.45 19.90 -3.53
C ILE A 356 3.49 18.83 -4.06
N PHE A 357 2.60 18.34 -3.21
CA PHE A 357 1.87 17.11 -3.48
C PHE A 357 0.70 17.29 -4.44
N PHE A 358 -0.02 18.41 -4.36
CA PHE A 358 -1.24 18.59 -5.16
C PHE A 358 -0.93 18.79 -6.66
N GLN A 359 0.28 19.26 -6.98
CA GLN A 359 0.80 19.31 -8.35
C GLN A 359 0.98 17.92 -8.98
N CYS A 360 1.06 16.84 -8.18
CA CYS A 360 1.08 15.46 -8.69
C CYS A 360 -0.28 15.03 -9.28
N SER A 361 -1.40 15.61 -8.84
CA SER A 361 -2.74 15.24 -9.32
C SER A 361 -3.23 16.03 -10.54
N VAL A 362 -2.53 17.11 -10.96
CA VAL A 362 -3.02 18.09 -11.95
C VAL A 362 -1.93 18.52 -12.96
N GLY A 363 -2.35 19.21 -14.03
CA GLY A 363 -1.47 19.73 -15.08
C GLY A 363 -1.19 18.72 -16.19
N ARG A 364 -1.12 19.18 -17.45
CA ARG A 364 -0.62 18.40 -18.59
C ARG A 364 0.92 18.41 -18.60
N PRO A 365 1.59 17.40 -19.19
CA PRO A 365 3.05 17.40 -19.37
C PRO A 365 3.59 18.57 -20.21
N THR A 366 2.71 19.28 -20.94
CA THR A 366 3.01 20.44 -21.78
C THR A 366 2.78 21.79 -21.09
N ASP A 367 2.16 21.82 -19.90
CA ASP A 367 1.77 23.07 -19.23
C ASP A 367 2.99 23.78 -18.63
N SER A 368 3.53 24.73 -19.38
CA SER A 368 4.77 25.44 -19.10
C SER A 368 4.53 26.72 -18.28
N ILE A 369 4.00 26.56 -17.06
CA ILE A 369 3.82 27.66 -16.10
C ILE A 369 5.02 27.69 -15.13
N PRO A 370 5.81 28.78 -15.06
CA PRO A 370 6.97 28.88 -14.17
C PRO A 370 6.63 28.54 -12.71
N ASP A 371 7.49 27.73 -12.09
CA ASP A 371 7.34 27.28 -10.71
C ASP A 371 8.71 27.06 -10.06
N ILE A 372 8.74 26.88 -8.74
CA ILE A 372 9.94 26.46 -8.00
C ILE A 372 9.99 24.92 -7.98
N PRO A 373 11.13 24.28 -8.32
CA PRO A 373 11.25 22.82 -8.25
C PRO A 373 10.87 22.27 -6.87
N TRP A 374 10.00 21.25 -6.84
CA TRP A 374 9.40 20.71 -5.61
C TRP A 374 10.42 20.32 -4.55
N HIS A 375 11.63 19.92 -4.95
CA HIS A 375 12.71 19.52 -4.03
C HIS A 375 13.27 20.70 -3.22
N GLN A 376 13.09 21.94 -3.67
CA GLN A 376 13.43 23.15 -2.93
C GLN A 376 12.34 23.47 -1.89
N HIS A 377 11.06 23.38 -2.27
CA HIS A 377 9.95 23.41 -1.31
C HIS A 377 10.08 22.30 -0.26
N PHE A 378 10.51 21.10 -0.66
CA PHE A 378 10.69 19.98 0.25
C PHE A 378 11.83 20.21 1.26
N GLN A 379 12.88 20.96 0.90
CA GLN A 379 13.90 21.35 1.88
C GLN A 379 13.29 22.23 2.99
N ALA A 380 12.48 23.24 2.62
CA ALA A 380 11.78 24.07 3.60
C ALA A 380 10.77 23.27 4.45
N ALA A 381 10.06 22.31 3.84
CA ALA A 381 9.19 21.39 4.56
C ALA A 381 9.98 20.52 5.56
N ALA A 382 11.13 19.98 5.15
CA ALA A 382 11.99 19.19 6.03
C ALA A 382 12.51 19.99 7.23
N ASP A 383 12.96 21.22 7.01
CA ASP A 383 13.45 22.10 8.08
C ASP A 383 12.32 22.48 9.09
N LEU A 384 11.06 22.47 8.65
CA LEU A 384 9.87 22.62 9.51
C LEU A 384 9.50 21.33 10.24
N VAL A 385 9.65 20.17 9.62
CA VAL A 385 9.44 18.83 10.22
C VAL A 385 10.43 18.58 11.36
N ASP A 386 11.69 18.97 11.18
CA ASP A 386 12.71 18.95 12.24
C ASP A 386 12.34 19.93 13.38
N ARG A 387 11.90 21.17 13.05
CA ARG A 387 11.51 22.19 14.05
C ARG A 387 10.28 21.80 14.87
N LEU A 388 9.37 21.02 14.29
CA LEU A 388 8.17 20.49 14.94
C LEU A 388 8.41 19.17 15.70
N GLU A 389 9.65 18.68 15.74
CA GLU A 389 10.05 17.41 16.39
C GLU A 389 9.20 16.20 15.97
N LEU A 390 8.62 16.20 14.76
CA LEU A 390 7.74 15.11 14.30
C LEU A 390 8.45 13.74 14.21
N PRO A 391 9.71 13.65 13.73
CA PRO A 391 10.45 12.38 13.75
C PRO A 391 10.60 11.81 15.16
N THR A 392 10.97 12.66 16.13
CA THR A 392 11.10 12.32 17.55
C THR A 392 9.75 11.91 18.15
N THR A 393 8.65 12.57 17.75
CA THR A 393 7.29 12.28 18.21
C THR A 393 6.83 10.88 17.79
N VAL A 394 7.00 10.51 16.51
CA VAL A 394 6.59 9.19 16.00
C VAL A 394 7.45 8.05 16.57
N VAL A 395 8.76 8.25 16.68
CA VAL A 395 9.67 7.27 17.31
C VAL A 395 9.40 7.15 18.82
N GLY A 396 9.13 8.26 19.51
CA GLY A 396 8.80 8.29 20.93
C GLY A 396 7.50 7.56 21.26
N ALA A 397 6.44 7.79 20.47
CA ALA A 397 5.18 7.06 20.57
C ALA A 397 5.37 5.53 20.53
N MET A 398 6.15 5.06 19.55
CA MET A 398 6.48 3.65 19.39
C MET A 398 7.22 3.08 20.61
N GLN A 399 8.17 3.84 21.20
CA GLN A 399 8.94 3.40 22.37
C GLN A 399 8.10 3.34 23.66
N CYS A 400 7.17 4.27 23.86
CA CYS A 400 6.26 4.28 25.00
C CYS A 400 5.23 3.15 24.95
N GLY A 401 4.91 2.63 23.76
CA GLY A 401 3.90 1.59 23.57
C GLY A 401 2.47 2.07 23.79
N GLU A 402 2.26 3.39 23.72
CA GLU A 402 0.94 4.00 23.68
C GLU A 402 0.35 3.86 22.28
N VAL A 403 -0.99 3.81 22.18
CA VAL A 403 -1.69 3.89 20.89
C VAL A 403 -1.81 5.35 20.50
N SER A 404 -0.66 6.02 20.35
CA SER A 404 -0.60 7.37 19.78
C SER A 404 -0.72 7.28 18.26
N ARG A 405 -1.16 8.37 17.66
CA ARG A 405 -1.46 8.47 16.24
C ARG A 405 -0.26 9.06 15.49
N PRO A 406 0.08 8.59 14.28
CA PRO A 406 1.05 9.29 13.45
C PRO A 406 0.49 10.69 13.09
N PRO A 407 1.28 11.76 13.18
CA PRO A 407 0.87 13.07 12.66
C PRO A 407 0.71 13.02 11.14
N PHE A 408 -0.41 13.50 10.61
CA PHE A 408 -0.70 13.46 9.17
C PHE A 408 0.42 14.09 8.31
N ASN A 409 0.95 15.24 8.74
CA ASN A 409 2.04 15.92 8.04
C ASN A 409 3.34 15.09 8.04
N MET A 410 3.58 14.23 9.02
CA MET A 410 4.74 13.32 9.03
C MET A 410 4.54 12.15 8.05
N ALA A 411 3.31 11.62 7.94
CA ALA A 411 2.96 10.60 6.96
C ALA A 411 3.16 11.12 5.52
N LEU A 412 2.63 12.31 5.22
CA LEU A 412 2.76 12.95 3.92
C LEU A 412 4.22 13.35 3.61
N THR A 413 4.95 13.86 4.61
CA THR A 413 6.41 14.10 4.48
C THR A 413 7.14 12.81 4.12
N ALA A 414 6.83 11.69 4.79
CA ALA A 414 7.50 10.42 4.55
C ALA A 414 7.21 9.81 3.18
N TRP A 415 5.99 9.99 2.66
CA TRP A 415 5.66 9.62 1.29
C TRP A 415 6.52 10.39 0.26
N ILE A 416 6.63 11.71 0.44
CA ILE A 416 7.39 12.60 -0.45
C ILE A 416 8.90 12.38 -0.31
N ASP A 417 9.42 12.19 0.90
CA ASP A 417 10.87 11.99 1.13
C ASP A 417 11.36 10.69 0.52
N ILE A 418 10.70 9.57 0.83
CA ILE A 418 11.13 8.24 0.41
C ILE A 418 11.07 8.11 -1.11
N LEU A 419 9.94 8.49 -1.72
CA LEU A 419 9.78 8.37 -3.17
C LEU A 419 10.53 9.49 -3.91
N GLY A 420 10.56 10.72 -3.38
CA GLY A 420 11.33 11.83 -3.94
C GLY A 420 12.85 11.61 -3.90
N ALA A 421 13.37 10.90 -2.90
CA ALA A 421 14.75 10.43 -2.87
C ALA A 421 15.05 9.49 -4.05
N THR A 422 14.15 8.55 -4.35
CA THR A 422 14.22 7.69 -5.55
C THR A 422 13.87 8.42 -6.86
N MET A 423 13.45 9.69 -6.82
CA MET A 423 13.42 10.56 -8.01
C MET A 423 14.77 11.24 -8.23
N LEU A 424 15.45 11.67 -7.16
CA LEU A 424 16.65 12.51 -7.25
C LEU A 424 17.99 11.76 -7.16
N GLY A 425 18.02 10.53 -6.68
CA GLY A 425 19.25 9.72 -6.58
C GLY A 425 20.07 10.03 -5.34
N ARG A 426 19.38 10.33 -4.23
CA ARG A 426 19.96 10.83 -2.97
C ARG A 426 19.41 10.06 -1.77
N TYR A 427 20.05 10.22 -0.62
CA TYR A 427 19.49 9.77 0.65
C TYR A 427 18.15 10.47 0.96
N PRO A 428 17.12 9.75 1.42
CA PRO A 428 15.97 10.33 2.09
C PRO A 428 16.42 11.14 3.32
N ARG A 429 15.86 12.33 3.51
CA ARG A 429 16.20 13.24 4.62
C ARG A 429 16.03 12.58 5.99
N PHE A 430 15.00 11.75 6.17
CA PHE A 430 14.69 11.11 7.45
C PHE A 430 14.98 9.60 7.45
N ALA A 431 15.95 9.15 6.66
CA ALA A 431 16.33 7.73 6.53
C ALA A 431 16.55 7.01 7.87
N ASP A 432 17.21 7.65 8.84
CA ASP A 432 17.42 7.07 10.18
C ASP A 432 16.12 6.91 10.96
N THR A 433 15.16 7.83 10.81
CA THR A 433 13.82 7.71 11.42
C THR A 433 13.07 6.51 10.85
N TYR A 434 13.09 6.31 9.53
CA TYR A 434 12.46 5.16 8.88
C TYR A 434 13.12 3.83 9.30
N ARG A 435 14.44 3.84 9.47
CA ARG A 435 15.22 2.70 9.97
C ARG A 435 14.87 2.32 11.41
N ASP A 436 14.78 3.31 12.31
CA ASP A 436 14.35 3.10 13.70
C ASP A 436 12.91 2.58 13.79
N LEU A 437 11.99 3.13 12.99
CA LEU A 437 10.60 2.65 12.92
C LEU A 437 10.52 1.21 12.38
N ASN A 438 11.28 0.86 11.35
CA ASN A 438 11.35 -0.50 10.81
C ASN A 438 11.89 -1.51 11.85
N ILE A 439 13.01 -1.18 12.51
CA ILE A 439 13.62 -1.99 13.58
C ILE A 439 12.66 -2.19 14.76
N GLY A 440 11.99 -1.12 15.19
CA GLY A 440 11.07 -1.12 16.32
C GLY A 440 9.65 -1.63 16.01
N LYS A 441 9.29 -1.75 14.72
CA LYS A 441 7.93 -2.04 14.21
C LYS A 441 6.91 -0.95 14.55
N GLY A 442 7.34 0.30 14.44
CA GLY A 442 6.47 1.47 14.41
C GLY A 442 5.85 1.67 13.03
N SER A 443 5.07 2.74 12.91
CA SER A 443 4.38 3.14 11.69
C SER A 443 4.44 4.67 11.57
N ALA A 444 4.60 5.16 10.34
CA ALA A 444 4.42 6.56 9.96
C ALA A 444 3.01 6.83 9.38
N GLY A 445 2.17 5.80 9.20
CA GLY A 445 0.81 5.90 8.69
C GLY A 445 0.71 5.88 7.16
N LEU A 446 1.65 5.22 6.48
CA LEU A 446 1.74 5.21 5.02
C LEU A 446 0.70 4.25 4.41
N SER A 447 0.39 3.15 5.10
CA SER A 447 -0.65 2.20 4.69
C SER A 447 -2.06 2.83 4.71
N GLU A 448 -2.34 3.70 5.66
CA GLU A 448 -3.63 4.39 5.76
C GLU A 448 -3.73 5.59 4.82
N LEU A 449 -2.63 6.33 4.60
CA LEU A 449 -2.59 7.46 3.67
C LEU A 449 -2.67 7.02 2.20
N MET A 450 -1.82 6.07 1.80
CA MET A 450 -1.56 5.69 0.40
C MET A 450 -1.63 4.17 0.13
N GLY A 451 -2.09 3.37 1.08
CA GLY A 451 -2.35 1.93 0.87
C GLY A 451 -1.14 1.01 0.91
N CYS A 452 0.10 1.52 0.88
CA CYS A 452 1.30 0.71 0.94
C CYS A 452 1.79 0.53 2.39
N ASP A 453 1.97 -0.72 2.82
CA ASP A 453 2.54 -1.08 4.12
C ASP A 453 3.88 -0.36 4.38
N ASP A 454 3.97 0.24 5.57
CA ASP A 454 5.09 1.06 6.01
C ASP A 454 6.44 0.32 5.94
N ASN A 455 6.49 -0.99 6.16
CA ASN A 455 7.73 -1.76 6.07
C ASN A 455 8.26 -1.84 4.63
N ILE A 456 7.37 -1.88 3.62
CA ILE A 456 7.76 -1.79 2.21
C ILE A 456 8.31 -0.40 1.89
N MET A 457 7.68 0.66 2.40
CA MET A 457 8.17 2.03 2.20
C MET A 457 9.52 2.25 2.89
N PHE A 458 9.72 1.75 4.11
CA PHE A 458 11.01 1.80 4.79
C PHE A 458 12.07 0.95 4.07
N LEU A 459 11.71 -0.16 3.42
CA LEU A 459 12.63 -0.88 2.54
C LEU A 459 12.96 -0.09 1.27
N ILE A 460 12.02 0.63 0.65
CA ILE A 460 12.30 1.55 -0.47
C ILE A 460 13.26 2.67 -0.05
N SER A 461 13.13 3.17 1.19
CA SER A 461 14.08 4.12 1.79
C SER A 461 15.51 3.58 1.84
N GLU A 462 15.69 2.32 2.25
CA GLU A 462 17.00 1.65 2.23
C GLU A 462 17.53 1.41 0.81
N ILE A 463 16.67 1.14 -0.19
CA ILE A 463 17.08 1.07 -1.60
C ILE A 463 17.56 2.44 -2.09
N ALA A 464 16.88 3.54 -1.73
CA ALA A 464 17.32 4.89 -2.05
C ALA A 464 18.69 5.23 -1.44
N CYS A 465 18.92 4.81 -0.18
CA CYS A 465 20.24 4.93 0.46
C CYS A 465 21.33 4.14 -0.27
N LEU A 466 20.99 2.94 -0.77
CA LEU A 466 21.92 2.08 -1.51
C LEU A 466 22.23 2.63 -2.91
N GLU A 467 21.25 3.18 -3.62
CA GLU A 467 21.46 3.88 -4.89
C GLU A 467 22.34 5.11 -4.71
N ALA A 468 22.05 5.95 -3.70
CA ALA A 468 22.86 7.13 -3.41
C ALA A 468 24.34 6.77 -3.17
N HIS A 469 24.60 5.75 -2.34
CA HIS A 469 25.99 5.33 -2.09
C HIS A 469 26.66 4.69 -3.31
N LYS A 470 25.89 4.00 -4.18
CA LYS A 470 26.40 3.53 -5.48
C LYS A 470 26.84 4.70 -6.35
N LEU A 471 26.07 5.79 -6.40
CA LEU A 471 26.41 7.01 -7.15
C LEU A 471 27.62 7.76 -6.54
N GLU A 472 27.85 7.63 -5.23
CA GLU A 472 29.07 8.10 -4.56
C GLU A 472 30.32 7.21 -4.80
N GLY A 473 30.16 6.05 -5.44
CA GLY A 473 31.27 5.14 -5.77
C GLY A 473 31.45 3.94 -4.84
N MET A 474 30.37 3.40 -4.26
CA MET A 474 30.39 2.11 -3.56
C MET A 474 30.98 0.98 -4.42
N ASP A 475 31.78 0.11 -3.80
CA ASP A 475 32.33 -1.11 -4.43
C ASP A 475 31.24 -2.12 -4.84
N ASP A 476 31.37 -2.71 -6.03
CA ASP A 476 30.39 -3.64 -6.61
C ASP A 476 30.13 -4.90 -5.77
N LEU A 477 31.12 -5.41 -5.02
CA LEU A 477 30.93 -6.59 -4.16
C LEU A 477 30.12 -6.21 -2.91
N VAL A 478 30.43 -5.06 -2.32
CA VAL A 478 29.69 -4.49 -1.18
C VAL A 478 28.24 -4.21 -1.59
N LEU A 479 28.03 -3.55 -2.73
CA LEU A 479 26.74 -3.33 -3.35
C LEU A 479 25.96 -4.64 -3.52
N CYS A 480 26.58 -5.67 -4.11
CA CYS A 480 25.95 -6.97 -4.30
C CYS A 480 25.58 -7.67 -2.97
N ASP A 481 26.30 -7.45 -1.87
CA ASP A 481 25.94 -7.99 -0.56
C ASP A 481 24.77 -7.24 0.09
N TYR A 482 24.72 -5.90 -0.02
CA TYR A 482 23.54 -5.13 0.41
C TYR A 482 22.29 -5.47 -0.42
N VAL A 483 22.43 -5.65 -1.74
CA VAL A 483 21.34 -6.13 -2.62
C VAL A 483 20.79 -7.47 -2.15
N LYS A 484 21.65 -8.43 -1.77
CA LYS A 484 21.21 -9.73 -1.21
C LYS A 484 20.42 -9.53 0.08
N ILE A 485 20.86 -8.66 0.99
CA ILE A 485 20.21 -8.42 2.29
C ILE A 485 18.83 -7.78 2.11
N LEU A 486 18.72 -6.72 1.29
CA LEU A 486 17.44 -6.05 1.02
C LEU A 486 16.49 -6.97 0.23
N GLY A 487 16.99 -7.68 -0.78
CA GLY A 487 16.19 -8.63 -1.57
C GLY A 487 15.63 -9.77 -0.71
N HIS A 488 16.41 -10.26 0.27
CA HIS A 488 15.94 -11.25 1.22
C HIS A 488 14.91 -10.70 2.22
N SER A 489 14.99 -9.41 2.54
CA SER A 489 14.05 -8.70 3.41
C SER A 489 12.70 -8.48 2.71
N ILE A 490 12.73 -7.95 1.48
CA ILE A 490 11.54 -7.79 0.62
C ILE A 490 10.88 -9.16 0.36
N GLY A 491 11.67 -10.22 0.16
CA GLY A 491 11.16 -11.59 0.00
C GLY A 491 10.42 -12.17 1.22
N TYR A 492 10.57 -11.59 2.41
CA TYR A 492 9.74 -11.97 3.57
C TYR A 492 8.37 -11.28 3.60
N CYS A 493 8.18 -10.24 2.78
CA CYS A 493 6.90 -9.55 2.58
C CYS A 493 6.11 -10.10 1.38
N GLU A 494 6.64 -11.08 0.65
CA GLU A 494 6.04 -11.61 -0.57
C GLU A 494 4.64 -12.21 -0.29
N PRO A 495 3.57 -11.73 -0.97
CA PRO A 495 2.20 -12.12 -0.64
C PRO A 495 1.97 -13.60 -0.93
N GLY A 496 1.58 -14.35 0.10
CA GLY A 496 1.33 -15.79 -0.02
C GLY A 496 0.23 -16.13 -1.04
N PRO A 497 0.19 -17.35 -1.59
CA PRO A 497 -0.78 -17.75 -2.61
C PRO A 497 -2.23 -17.43 -2.21
N GLY A 498 -2.92 -16.63 -3.03
CA GLY A 498 -4.29 -16.19 -2.76
C GLY A 498 -4.45 -15.08 -1.72
N THR A 499 -3.38 -14.34 -1.39
CA THR A 499 -3.45 -13.13 -0.51
C THR A 499 -3.96 -11.91 -1.29
N VAL A 500 -3.48 -11.72 -2.52
CA VAL A 500 -4.02 -10.73 -3.47
C VAL A 500 -5.32 -11.27 -4.04
N LYS A 501 -6.37 -10.44 -4.02
CA LYS A 501 -7.75 -10.77 -4.47
C LYS A 501 -8.47 -9.51 -4.93
N SER A 502 -9.62 -9.64 -5.59
CA SER A 502 -10.50 -8.50 -5.91
C SER A 502 -10.69 -7.57 -4.71
N ALA A 503 -10.43 -6.28 -4.90
CA ALA A 503 -10.69 -5.24 -3.91
C ALA A 503 -12.19 -4.96 -3.71
N PHE A 504 -13.11 -5.63 -4.43
CA PHE A 504 -14.56 -5.45 -4.29
C PHE A 504 -15.24 -6.57 -3.48
N SER A 505 -16.36 -6.24 -2.86
CA SER A 505 -17.36 -7.19 -2.33
C SER A 505 -18.25 -7.75 -3.45
N GLY A 506 -19.05 -8.78 -3.13
CA GLY A 506 -20.14 -9.22 -4.00
C GLY A 506 -21.26 -8.17 -4.19
N THR A 507 -21.25 -7.09 -3.41
CA THR A 507 -22.16 -5.92 -3.56
C THR A 507 -21.54 -4.78 -4.37
N GLY A 508 -20.31 -4.92 -4.87
CA GLY A 508 -19.59 -3.88 -5.60
C GLY A 508 -18.98 -2.78 -4.73
N ALA A 509 -19.09 -2.87 -3.40
CA ALA A 509 -18.42 -1.96 -2.47
C ALA A 509 -16.92 -2.30 -2.37
N ILE A 510 -16.08 -1.29 -2.19
CA ILE A 510 -14.63 -1.51 -2.03
C ILE A 510 -14.31 -2.02 -0.62
N LYS A 511 -13.35 -2.95 -0.52
CA LYS A 511 -12.81 -3.56 0.71
C LYS A 511 -11.43 -2.93 1.00
N PRO A 512 -11.32 -1.85 1.81
CA PRO A 512 -10.12 -1.01 1.82
C PRO A 512 -8.85 -1.74 2.29
N LYS A 513 -8.98 -2.68 3.25
CA LYS A 513 -7.89 -3.56 3.67
C LYS A 513 -7.38 -4.50 2.55
N GLN A 514 -8.26 -4.95 1.64
CA GLN A 514 -7.83 -5.74 0.48
C GLN A 514 -7.19 -4.86 -0.59
N LEU A 515 -7.67 -3.62 -0.77
CA LEU A 515 -7.00 -2.63 -1.62
C LEU A 515 -5.57 -2.37 -1.14
N SER A 516 -5.37 -2.11 0.16
CA SER A 516 -4.03 -1.90 0.76
C SER A 516 -3.12 -3.13 0.57
N ILE A 517 -3.62 -4.35 0.75
CA ILE A 517 -2.86 -5.59 0.45
C ILE A 517 -2.40 -5.62 -1.02
N ASN A 518 -3.27 -5.24 -1.96
CA ASN A 518 -2.95 -5.27 -3.39
C ASN A 518 -1.95 -4.14 -3.76
N VAL A 519 -2.15 -2.92 -3.24
CA VAL A 519 -1.24 -1.78 -3.43
C VAL A 519 0.15 -2.07 -2.85
N THR A 520 0.20 -2.63 -1.64
CA THR A 520 1.44 -3.08 -1.00
C THR A 520 2.18 -4.11 -1.86
N ALA A 521 1.47 -5.09 -2.44
CA ALA A 521 2.07 -6.07 -3.34
C ALA A 521 2.64 -5.42 -4.62
N ALA A 522 1.94 -4.43 -5.19
CA ALA A 522 2.41 -3.69 -6.36
C ALA A 522 3.69 -2.89 -6.05
N PHE A 523 3.72 -2.13 -4.96
CA PHE A 523 4.91 -1.42 -4.49
C PHE A 523 6.08 -2.36 -4.17
N MET A 524 5.81 -3.52 -3.56
CA MET A 524 6.83 -4.53 -3.26
C MET A 524 7.47 -5.12 -4.53
N TYR A 525 6.69 -5.46 -5.56
CA TYR A 525 7.25 -5.95 -6.82
C TYR A 525 8.07 -4.87 -7.55
N ALA A 526 7.60 -3.61 -7.55
CA ALA A 526 8.37 -2.48 -8.07
C ALA A 526 9.68 -2.26 -7.29
N ALA A 527 9.64 -2.24 -5.95
CA ALA A 527 10.82 -2.14 -5.10
C ALA A 527 11.85 -3.25 -5.38
N ARG A 528 11.38 -4.48 -5.63
CA ARG A 528 12.26 -5.60 -6.00
C ARG A 528 12.88 -5.44 -7.38
N ILE A 529 12.15 -4.92 -8.36
CA ILE A 529 12.67 -4.58 -9.70
C ILE A 529 13.72 -3.46 -9.62
N TYR A 530 13.43 -2.40 -8.87
CA TYR A 530 14.32 -1.26 -8.65
C TYR A 530 15.62 -1.68 -7.92
N LEU A 531 15.51 -2.55 -6.91
CA LEU A 531 16.68 -3.13 -6.27
C LEU A 531 17.52 -4.01 -7.24
N CYS A 532 16.87 -4.72 -8.16
CA CYS A 532 17.58 -5.48 -9.19
C CYS A 532 18.29 -4.57 -10.20
N SER A 533 17.74 -3.41 -10.58
CA SER A 533 18.41 -2.48 -11.51
C SER A 533 19.64 -1.79 -10.92
N LEU A 534 19.84 -1.86 -9.60
CA LEU A 534 21.11 -1.46 -8.98
C LEU A 534 22.26 -2.44 -9.25
N VAL A 535 22.01 -3.69 -9.67
CA VAL A 535 23.05 -4.71 -9.86
C VAL A 535 23.96 -4.37 -11.06
N PRO A 536 25.30 -4.45 -10.92
CA PRO A 536 26.22 -4.26 -12.04
C PRO A 536 25.95 -5.25 -13.18
N GLY A 537 25.79 -4.74 -14.41
CA GLY A 537 25.47 -5.56 -15.58
C GLY A 537 24.02 -6.05 -15.68
N PHE A 538 23.09 -5.42 -14.94
CA PHE A 538 21.64 -5.66 -15.06
C PHE A 538 21.13 -5.56 -16.51
N ARG A 539 20.23 -6.46 -16.90
CA ARG A 539 19.65 -6.54 -18.24
C ARG A 539 18.13 -6.61 -18.23
N LEU A 540 17.51 -6.13 -19.31
CA LEU A 540 16.05 -6.13 -19.49
C LEU A 540 15.49 -7.47 -19.97
N ASP A 541 16.30 -8.32 -20.61
CA ASP A 541 15.92 -9.66 -21.08
C ASP A 541 16.07 -10.76 -20.01
N ASP A 542 16.51 -10.41 -18.79
CA ASP A 542 16.64 -11.36 -17.70
C ASP A 542 15.29 -11.98 -17.31
N HIS A 543 15.24 -13.31 -17.26
CA HIS A 543 14.03 -14.06 -16.93
C HIS A 543 13.47 -13.69 -15.54
N ASN A 544 14.35 -13.33 -14.59
CA ASN A 544 13.94 -12.86 -13.26
C ASN A 544 13.20 -11.52 -13.33
N VAL A 545 13.66 -10.58 -14.16
CA VAL A 545 13.00 -9.28 -14.38
C VAL A 545 11.66 -9.49 -15.07
N THR A 546 11.65 -10.31 -16.13
CA THR A 546 10.42 -10.70 -16.86
C THR A 546 9.36 -11.30 -15.91
N ASN A 547 9.77 -12.20 -15.01
CA ASN A 547 8.86 -12.81 -14.03
C ASN A 547 8.32 -11.79 -13.01
N LEU A 548 9.14 -10.83 -12.55
CA LEU A 548 8.69 -9.77 -11.65
C LEU A 548 7.73 -8.79 -12.33
N VAL A 549 7.98 -8.44 -13.60
CA VAL A 549 7.08 -7.60 -14.41
C VAL A 549 5.72 -8.30 -14.60
N ASN A 550 5.72 -9.59 -14.95
CA ASN A 550 4.48 -10.38 -15.05
C ASN A 550 3.75 -10.50 -13.70
N ALA A 551 4.49 -10.75 -12.60
CA ALA A 551 3.90 -10.83 -11.27
C ALA A 551 3.29 -9.50 -10.81
N PHE A 552 3.91 -8.37 -11.16
CA PHE A 552 3.33 -7.03 -10.97
C PHE A 552 2.03 -6.87 -11.77
N CYS A 553 2.01 -7.17 -13.07
CA CYS A 553 0.81 -7.09 -13.90
C CYS A 553 -0.38 -7.88 -13.30
N ASN A 554 -0.12 -9.11 -12.85
CA ASN A 554 -1.13 -9.95 -12.20
C ASN A 554 -1.71 -9.33 -10.90
N VAL A 555 -0.97 -8.45 -10.21
CA VAL A 555 -1.50 -7.69 -9.05
C VAL A 555 -2.35 -6.52 -9.52
N MET A 556 -1.96 -5.83 -10.59
CA MET A 556 -2.69 -4.66 -11.10
C MET A 556 -4.10 -5.00 -11.62
N GLU A 557 -4.36 -6.24 -12.03
CA GLU A 557 -5.70 -6.77 -12.35
C GLU A 557 -6.67 -6.66 -11.16
N TYR A 558 -6.16 -6.79 -9.93
CA TYR A 558 -6.95 -6.74 -8.70
C TYR A 558 -7.04 -5.34 -8.09
N ILE A 559 -6.46 -4.32 -8.73
CA ILE A 559 -6.54 -2.91 -8.31
C ILE A 559 -7.50 -2.15 -9.25
N PRO A 560 -8.59 -1.54 -8.73
CA PRO A 560 -9.53 -0.75 -9.52
C PRO A 560 -8.85 0.33 -10.37
N ALA A 561 -9.19 0.37 -11.66
CA ALA A 561 -8.58 1.26 -12.66
C ALA A 561 -9.64 1.96 -13.52
N GLY A 562 -9.34 3.18 -13.94
CA GLY A 562 -10.27 4.13 -14.56
C GLY A 562 -10.40 5.44 -13.75
N PRO A 563 -11.36 6.33 -14.08
CA PRO A 563 -11.41 7.68 -13.49
C PRO A 563 -11.58 7.67 -11.96
N GLU A 564 -12.46 6.81 -11.46
CA GLU A 564 -12.70 6.53 -10.02
C GLU A 564 -11.80 5.39 -9.49
N GLY A 565 -10.70 5.07 -10.18
CA GLY A 565 -9.72 4.04 -9.81
C GLY A 565 -8.51 4.59 -9.07
N HIS A 566 -7.63 3.70 -8.62
CA HIS A 566 -6.46 4.03 -7.80
C HIS A 566 -5.16 4.16 -8.61
N ASP A 567 -5.25 4.28 -9.94
CA ASP A 567 -4.11 4.45 -10.86
C ASP A 567 -3.17 5.59 -10.47
N ARG A 568 -3.73 6.68 -9.92
CA ARG A 568 -2.99 7.88 -9.51
C ARG A 568 -2.18 7.71 -8.22
N SER A 569 -2.47 6.70 -7.40
CA SER A 569 -1.67 6.36 -6.21
C SER A 569 -0.58 5.33 -6.51
N LEU A 570 -0.36 5.02 -7.79
CA LEU A 570 0.53 3.96 -8.28
C LEU A 570 1.49 4.48 -9.35
N VAL A 571 1.70 5.79 -9.45
CA VAL A 571 2.60 6.38 -10.46
C VAL A 571 4.04 5.91 -10.25
N TRP A 572 4.54 5.91 -9.00
CA TRP A 572 5.88 5.41 -8.69
C TRP A 572 6.11 3.95 -9.12
N PRO A 573 5.28 2.96 -8.69
CA PRO A 573 5.51 1.58 -9.11
C PRO A 573 5.26 1.36 -10.60
N LEU A 574 4.33 2.10 -11.23
CA LEU A 574 4.16 2.07 -12.69
C LEU A 574 5.42 2.58 -13.40
N LEU A 575 6.01 3.71 -12.98
CA LEU A 575 7.26 4.27 -13.52
C LEU A 575 8.40 3.26 -13.47
N VAL A 576 8.64 2.68 -12.29
CA VAL A 576 9.71 1.69 -12.08
C VAL A 576 9.54 0.48 -13.02
N VAL A 577 8.36 -0.15 -13.05
CA VAL A 577 8.14 -1.36 -13.86
C VAL A 577 8.11 -1.03 -15.35
N GLY A 578 7.52 0.10 -15.75
CA GLY A 578 7.51 0.58 -17.13
C GLY A 578 8.90 0.92 -17.67
N SER A 579 9.82 1.39 -16.82
CA SER A 579 11.20 1.70 -17.20
C SER A 579 12.06 0.47 -17.56
N VAL A 580 11.64 -0.73 -17.16
CA VAL A 580 12.29 -2.01 -17.52
C VAL A 580 11.49 -2.84 -18.54
N SER A 581 10.39 -2.28 -19.07
CA SER A 581 9.42 -3.03 -19.87
C SER A 581 9.75 -3.05 -21.36
N LEU A 582 10.18 -4.21 -21.86
CA LEU A 582 10.41 -4.50 -23.29
C LEU A 582 9.09 -4.55 -24.12
N PRO A 583 9.15 -4.47 -25.47
CA PRO A 583 7.97 -4.61 -26.36
C PRO A 583 7.13 -5.86 -26.13
N THR A 584 7.77 -6.95 -25.71
CA THR A 584 7.14 -8.26 -25.46
C THR A 584 6.60 -8.42 -24.03
N SER A 585 6.71 -7.39 -23.18
CA SER A 585 6.23 -7.45 -21.80
C SER A 585 4.72 -7.24 -21.70
N THR A 586 4.07 -7.94 -20.76
CA THR A 586 2.65 -7.74 -20.44
C THR A 586 2.34 -6.36 -19.88
N PHE A 587 3.36 -5.64 -19.38
CA PHE A 587 3.20 -4.30 -18.82
C PHE A 587 2.72 -3.30 -19.86
N ARG A 588 3.30 -3.28 -21.07
CA ARG A 588 2.94 -2.27 -22.07
C ARG A 588 1.47 -2.36 -22.49
N SER A 589 0.94 -3.57 -22.66
CA SER A 589 -0.48 -3.79 -22.93
C SER A 589 -1.39 -3.48 -21.72
N MET A 590 -0.99 -3.88 -20.51
CA MET A 590 -1.72 -3.57 -19.27
C MET A 590 -1.79 -2.06 -18.99
N PHE A 591 -0.69 -1.34 -19.27
CA PHE A 591 -0.62 0.11 -19.11
C PHE A 591 -1.50 0.83 -20.14
N GLU A 592 -1.48 0.41 -21.41
CA GLU A 592 -2.33 1.00 -22.45
C GLU A 592 -3.83 0.72 -22.21
N GLU A 593 -4.22 -0.46 -21.72
CA GLU A 593 -5.60 -0.73 -21.29
C GLU A 593 -6.02 0.24 -20.17
N ARG A 594 -5.17 0.44 -19.17
CA ARG A 594 -5.48 1.31 -18.03
C ARG A 594 -5.49 2.80 -18.45
N CYS A 595 -4.65 3.21 -19.40
CA CYS A 595 -4.75 4.52 -20.06
C CYS A 595 -6.09 4.69 -20.80
N SER A 596 -6.50 3.70 -21.59
CA SER A 596 -7.79 3.69 -22.31
C SER A 596 -8.98 3.78 -21.35
N ARG A 597 -8.94 3.06 -20.22
CA ARG A 597 -9.96 3.11 -19.15
C ARG A 597 -10.02 4.44 -18.42
N LEU A 598 -8.89 5.13 -18.25
CA LEU A 598 -8.82 6.48 -17.68
C LEU A 598 -9.31 7.56 -18.66
N GLY A 599 -9.30 7.29 -19.98
CA GLY A 599 -9.70 8.23 -21.03
C GLY A 599 -8.86 9.51 -20.99
N GLU A 600 -9.50 10.67 -21.19
CA GLU A 600 -8.85 11.98 -21.07
C GLU A 600 -8.12 12.19 -19.74
N THR A 601 -8.58 11.55 -18.66
CA THR A 601 -7.96 11.69 -17.34
C THR A 601 -6.58 11.01 -17.24
N ALA A 602 -6.16 10.28 -18.29
CA ALA A 602 -4.80 9.76 -18.50
C ALA A 602 -3.82 10.80 -19.09
N ASN A 603 -4.28 12.03 -19.39
CA ASN A 603 -3.45 13.11 -19.94
C ASN A 603 -2.88 14.06 -18.86
N PHE A 604 -3.25 13.87 -17.58
CA PHE A 604 -3.02 14.85 -16.50
C PHE A 604 -2.28 14.28 -15.30
N GLY A 605 -1.66 15.17 -14.51
CA GLY A 605 -0.91 14.83 -13.32
C GLY A 605 0.29 13.93 -13.60
N SER A 606 0.83 13.32 -12.56
CA SER A 606 2.02 12.49 -12.64
C SER A 606 1.76 11.16 -13.38
N PHE A 607 0.51 10.69 -13.47
CA PHE A 607 0.12 9.63 -14.40
C PHE A 607 0.32 10.06 -15.87
N GLY A 608 -0.19 11.23 -16.26
CA GLY A 608 0.01 11.78 -17.61
C GLY A 608 1.50 12.02 -17.92
N ARG A 609 2.27 12.46 -16.93
CA ARG A 609 3.73 12.65 -17.05
C ARG A 609 4.49 11.34 -17.28
N ILE A 610 4.19 10.24 -16.56
CA ILE A 610 4.85 8.95 -16.83
C ILE A 610 4.46 8.38 -18.20
N ARG A 611 3.21 8.56 -18.64
CA ARG A 611 2.76 8.14 -19.97
C ARG A 611 3.49 8.88 -21.09
N GLU A 612 3.74 10.17 -20.90
CA GLU A 612 4.52 10.98 -21.85
C GLU A 612 6.03 10.68 -21.78
N LEU A 613 6.56 10.36 -20.59
CA LEU A 613 7.95 9.93 -20.40
C LEU A 613 8.24 8.56 -21.05
N PHE A 614 7.29 7.62 -20.95
CA PHE A 614 7.44 6.28 -21.55
C PHE A 614 7.56 6.29 -23.07
N LYS A 615 7.06 7.31 -23.78
CA LYS A 615 7.27 7.42 -25.23
C LYS A 615 8.76 7.44 -25.58
N ASP A 616 9.53 8.25 -24.86
CA ASP A 616 10.96 8.41 -25.09
C ASP A 616 11.77 7.26 -24.48
N VAL A 617 11.43 6.85 -23.25
CA VAL A 617 12.09 5.71 -22.58
C VAL A 617 11.92 4.42 -23.37
N TRP A 618 10.72 4.12 -23.88
CA TRP A 618 10.49 2.94 -24.71
C TRP A 618 11.11 3.08 -26.11
N MET A 619 11.14 4.27 -26.72
CA MET A 619 11.86 4.49 -27.98
C MET A 619 13.35 4.14 -27.86
N LEU A 620 13.99 4.53 -26.76
CA LEU A 620 15.39 4.22 -26.49
C LEU A 620 15.60 2.72 -26.19
N ILE A 621 14.76 2.12 -25.34
CA ILE A 621 14.80 0.67 -25.03
C ILE A 621 14.60 -0.17 -26.30
N ASP A 622 13.70 0.24 -27.19
CA ASP A 622 13.37 -0.53 -28.40
C ASP A 622 14.47 -0.42 -29.46
N GLY A 623 15.15 0.73 -29.53
CA GLY A 623 16.36 0.91 -30.33
C GLY A 623 17.52 0.02 -29.85
N GLU A 624 17.81 0.05 -28.55
CA GLU A 624 18.84 -0.80 -27.94
C GLU A 624 18.52 -2.30 -28.08
N ALA A 625 17.27 -2.70 -27.84
CA ALA A 625 16.81 -4.09 -28.03
C ALA A 625 16.89 -4.54 -29.50
N ALA A 626 16.63 -3.66 -30.48
CA ALA A 626 16.81 -3.95 -31.90
C ALA A 626 18.29 -4.17 -32.30
N LEU A 627 19.24 -3.63 -31.53
CA LEU A 627 20.68 -3.89 -31.65
C LEU A 627 21.13 -5.14 -30.86
N GLY A 628 20.22 -5.82 -30.14
CA GLY A 628 20.54 -6.92 -29.22
C GLY A 628 21.17 -6.46 -27.89
N SER A 629 21.21 -5.14 -27.64
CA SER A 629 21.68 -4.51 -26.43
C SER A 629 20.51 -4.38 -25.45
N TYR A 630 20.32 -5.34 -24.55
CA TYR A 630 19.23 -5.29 -23.55
C TYR A 630 19.63 -4.50 -22.30
N GLN A 631 20.29 -3.35 -22.49
CA GLN A 631 20.72 -2.45 -21.41
C GLN A 631 19.54 -1.63 -20.87
N SER A 632 19.61 -1.24 -19.59
CA SER A 632 18.60 -0.39 -18.97
C SER A 632 18.78 1.08 -19.34
N VAL A 633 17.68 1.75 -19.71
CA VAL A 633 17.66 3.19 -19.98
C VAL A 633 17.33 3.95 -18.69
N SER A 634 18.13 4.96 -18.36
CA SER A 634 17.84 5.86 -17.24
C SER A 634 16.69 6.81 -17.60
N TRP A 635 15.51 6.56 -17.02
CA TRP A 635 14.35 7.45 -17.16
C TRP A 635 14.60 8.84 -16.56
N ARG A 636 15.54 8.97 -15.61
CA ARG A 636 16.01 10.25 -15.06
C ARG A 636 16.79 11.07 -16.09
N ASP A 637 17.64 10.42 -16.87
CA ASP A 637 18.42 11.09 -17.91
C ASP A 637 17.48 11.63 -19.01
N VAL A 638 16.41 10.91 -19.30
CA VAL A 638 15.32 11.35 -20.20
C VAL A 638 14.54 12.53 -19.59
N MET A 639 14.21 12.51 -18.30
CA MET A 639 13.61 13.67 -17.62
C MET A 639 14.53 14.90 -17.67
N ALA A 640 15.82 14.74 -17.38
CA ALA A 640 16.82 15.82 -17.45
C ALA A 640 16.97 16.38 -18.87
N GLN A 641 16.95 15.54 -19.91
CA GLN A 641 16.95 15.97 -21.32
C GLN A 641 15.70 16.79 -21.69
N LYS A 642 14.56 16.52 -21.05
CA LYS A 642 13.30 17.28 -21.22
C LYS A 642 13.20 18.50 -20.30
N GLY A 643 14.17 18.72 -19.40
CA GLY A 643 14.11 19.79 -18.37
C GLY A 643 13.00 19.57 -17.34
N TRP A 644 12.69 18.32 -17.00
CA TRP A 644 11.56 17.93 -16.17
C TRP A 644 11.94 17.63 -14.72
N ASP A 645 11.74 18.60 -13.82
CA ASP A 645 11.88 18.42 -12.37
C ASP A 645 10.61 17.85 -11.70
N PHE A 646 9.80 17.03 -12.40
CA PHE A 646 8.52 16.57 -11.86
C PHE A 646 8.65 15.50 -10.76
N LEU A 647 7.76 15.57 -9.75
CA LEU A 647 7.59 14.52 -8.73
C LEU A 647 6.60 13.46 -9.24
N LEU A 648 7.09 12.24 -9.52
CA LEU A 648 6.33 11.18 -10.18
C LEU A 648 5.89 10.09 -9.18
N ILE A 649 4.95 10.45 -8.31
CA ILE A 649 4.44 9.60 -7.20
C ILE A 649 2.91 9.48 -7.25
#